data_AF-M7CZR7-F1
#
_entry.id   AF-M7CZR7-F1
#
_cell.length_a   1.000
_cell.length_b   1.000
_cell.length_c   1.000
_cell.angle_alpha   90.00
_cell.angle_beta   90.00
_cell.angle_gamma   90.00
#
_symmetry.space_group_name_H-M   'P 1'
#
loop_
_entity.id
_entity.type
_entity.pdbx_description
1 polymer ?
#
loop_
_entity_poly.entity_id
_entity_poly.type
_entity_poly.pdbx_seq_one_letter_code
_entity_poly.pdbx_strand_id
1 'polypeptide(L)'
;MMSVVAAFSRMVFFAILTLFATNLWAATCTDVFSNASGVTPNLQASGHTLDLGSVPFANNAWPQSGTTLADGDYYFSSTNLPNNYRLNIASGASVRIFVNGSLASGNGLMINSNGNADQLLLVVKGSLSLGNNAELRGLVYATGSVGVGNNGNVDGGIAAGGAIYYGNNSRVTADYSGVSSGLLTGLCNPAIVLSANGQSTGPVRVNVGETVTFSVTARGCPSAEPSFWSDDWIDSWFLDGSSIGQAGFNSSPCDRAVEKTHTFNQTGTFTVAFESRYCSDSGYWGLACRNYSVFGRDDIQIDVGNPTGGLTCFDDQFSSSTLDANDWVTSVSKGSFTPGVTGNGRLRMTEAASNQATAATLQREIPGADNLIVLEFDYYAYGGSGADGVAVVLSDALITPQPGSYGGSLGYAQRNNGDSGFAGGWLGIGLDEFGNFSNRSEGRVGGNSGRTPDSVAVRGSAPDYAYLADSGQLNPGVDATGQSSPHRYRITVDSRAGVGPIATVERDTSGTGNNFSQLVRIDLGSVASQSTIPENLLLSLTGSTGGSNNIHELDNVQLCALKLNPVGQQVDHFEIVHDGVALTCQSETVTVRACANAACDQLFTDPVNATLAPSSGWAGGNVLSISGGTAQASLQHTTAGNVRLNVVGSQPSTRPQSVTLCDNGSGGLSSSKCSLPFYDSGLAFDVPDLTSHKPESSIQVRAVRRDNQTDACVPAFENVRKPVSFWSTYVDPGAAGRPASRPLSVNGTEIGGSQTAATTLDLDFGAGGVAQIDVMYPDAGRMNLNALYLGSAATGDSGLEMPGADSFVSIPAGLCVRSAGECLAGDSTCPRFKKAGESFDLTVQAVGWEGGGDTDLCQGNPTTPNFSLSGIPLTSSLVAPSGGAPGTVVPASYSHGASSTATQTVATRVSEVGVFRFLATPGTGAYLGRTVPGGTSAPIGRFYPDRFEVTTDPGELQAECSAGGSPFTYTGEPFGWKVPASLSIEPVSVQGSRTLNYTAPGFRKLVAGDVDRVFPGGDSTAVDVSGSPVSLTTTPVTGGLTVSQPGLLSYQYSMADQFAFDKSVGTRISPFLPDLSFQVSDMTDSDGVSAAATPYTFNPTANFDIRYGRLFLENAYGPETLAALPMPFRAEYWNGSGFVTNTADSCTAWTTTDITDTENHHSLSAASGTLSAGLGGPLSLVPDGSQGTDSLVWNVADWLAFDQDGDGTLEDPSALATFGVYRGNDRVIYWQEQ
;
A
#
# COMPACT_ATOMS: atom_id res chain seq x y z
N MET A 1 -45.45 -34.03 -80.81
CA MET A 1 -46.28 -35.25 -80.82
C MET A 1 -47.11 -35.26 -79.56
N MET A 2 -48.44 -35.32 -79.73
CA MET A 2 -49.51 -35.64 -78.76
C MET A 2 -49.10 -36.72 -77.73
N SER A 3 -49.68 -36.90 -76.54
CA SER A 3 -50.79 -36.30 -75.77
C SER A 3 -50.89 -37.11 -74.45
N VAL A 4 -51.88 -36.75 -73.62
CA VAL A 4 -52.71 -37.62 -72.72
C VAL A 4 -52.37 -37.51 -71.22
N VAL A 5 -53.27 -37.31 -70.25
CA VAL A 5 -54.61 -36.69 -70.05
C VAL A 5 -55.12 -37.27 -68.70
N ALA A 6 -55.49 -36.38 -67.76
CA ALA A 6 -56.58 -36.46 -66.76
C ALA A 6 -56.57 -37.60 -65.69
N ALA A 7 -57.27 -37.58 -64.54
CA ALA A 7 -58.47 -36.83 -64.15
C ALA A 7 -58.92 -37.11 -62.67
N PHE A 8 -59.63 -36.13 -62.06
CA PHE A 8 -60.74 -36.22 -61.06
C PHE A 8 -60.49 -36.73 -59.61
N SER A 9 -61.12 -36.26 -58.51
CA SER A 9 -62.36 -35.48 -58.27
C SER A 9 -62.51 -34.97 -56.80
N ARG A 10 -63.12 -33.77 -56.59
CA ARG A 10 -64.19 -33.34 -55.60
C ARG A 10 -64.00 -33.51 -54.06
N MET A 11 -64.45 -32.66 -53.09
CA MET A 11 -65.18 -31.37 -52.96
C MET A 11 -65.34 -31.01 -51.43
N VAL A 12 -65.51 -29.71 -51.05
CA VAL A 12 -66.31 -29.13 -49.91
C VAL A 12 -65.66 -28.73 -48.53
N PHE A 13 -65.47 -27.38 -48.36
CA PHE A 13 -65.90 -26.39 -47.32
C PHE A 13 -65.22 -26.06 -45.94
N PHE A 14 -65.19 -24.72 -45.68
CA PHE A 14 -65.03 -23.86 -44.46
C PHE A 14 -63.63 -23.84 -43.77
N ALA A 15 -63.00 -22.73 -43.33
CA ALA A 15 -63.14 -21.27 -43.48
C ALA A 15 -61.95 -20.53 -42.78
N ILE A 16 -61.91 -19.20 -42.94
CA ILE A 16 -61.28 -18.15 -42.08
C ILE A 16 -59.90 -17.60 -42.49
N LEU A 17 -59.95 -16.33 -42.96
CA LEU A 17 -59.05 -15.17 -42.78
C LEU A 17 -57.52 -15.38 -42.81
N THR A 18 -56.82 -14.82 -43.81
CA THR A 18 -56.17 -13.47 -43.84
C THR A 18 -55.07 -13.42 -44.91
N LEU A 19 -55.36 -12.77 -46.04
CA LEU A 19 -54.42 -12.02 -46.89
C LEU A 19 -54.92 -10.56 -46.74
N PHE A 20 -54.11 -9.57 -46.37
CA PHE A 20 -53.01 -9.01 -47.14
C PHE A 20 -51.90 -8.51 -46.18
N ALA A 21 -50.67 -8.99 -46.35
CA ALA A 21 -49.48 -8.24 -45.98
C ALA A 21 -48.98 -7.55 -47.26
N THR A 22 -49.12 -6.23 -47.33
CA THR A 22 -48.43 -5.40 -48.32
C THR A 22 -46.93 -5.49 -48.05
N ASN A 23 -46.16 -5.97 -49.03
CA ASN A 23 -44.69 -5.88 -48.99
C ASN A 23 -44.30 -4.40 -48.90
N LEU A 24 -43.79 -3.99 -47.74
CA LEU A 24 -43.15 -2.70 -47.51
C LEU A 24 -41.78 -2.74 -48.22
N TRP A 25 -41.62 -1.92 -49.26
CA TRP A 25 -40.32 -1.61 -49.82
C TRP A 25 -39.66 -0.55 -48.93
N ALA A 26 -38.52 -0.88 -48.32
CA ALA A 26 -37.68 0.11 -47.64
C ALA A 26 -36.81 0.85 -48.68
N ALA A 27 -36.66 2.16 -48.51
CA ALA A 27 -36.10 3.08 -49.51
C ALA A 27 -34.60 3.35 -49.34
N THR A 28 -33.97 3.95 -50.36
CA THR A 28 -32.58 4.43 -50.30
C THR A 28 -32.50 5.79 -49.59
N CYS A 29 -31.34 6.20 -49.04
CA CYS A 29 -31.23 7.47 -48.29
C CYS A 29 -31.68 8.70 -49.11
N THR A 30 -31.49 8.65 -50.42
CA THR A 30 -31.92 9.68 -51.36
C THR A 30 -33.44 9.81 -51.43
N ASP A 31 -34.21 8.80 -51.03
CA ASP A 31 -35.68 8.89 -51.02
C ASP A 31 -36.22 9.65 -49.79
N VAL A 32 -35.40 9.79 -48.74
CA VAL A 32 -35.76 10.50 -47.50
C VAL A 32 -35.37 11.99 -47.57
N PHE A 33 -34.16 12.28 -48.07
CA PHE A 33 -33.57 13.64 -48.12
C PHE A 33 -33.09 14.02 -49.52
N SER A 34 -34.01 14.28 -50.45
CA SER A 34 -33.70 14.75 -51.81
C SER A 34 -34.59 15.88 -52.31
N ASN A 35 -35.57 16.31 -51.50
CA ASN A 35 -36.56 17.28 -51.95
C ASN A 35 -35.92 18.67 -52.10
N ALA A 36 -36.01 19.30 -53.27
CA ALA A 36 -35.42 20.61 -53.52
C ALA A 36 -35.90 21.72 -52.55
N SER A 37 -37.06 21.55 -51.89
CA SER A 37 -37.58 22.49 -50.89
C SER A 37 -36.92 22.37 -49.50
N GLY A 38 -36.10 21.35 -49.26
CA GLY A 38 -35.56 21.06 -47.92
C GLY A 38 -36.51 20.24 -47.04
N VAL A 39 -37.70 19.89 -47.55
CA VAL A 39 -38.82 19.40 -46.73
C VAL A 39 -39.44 18.16 -47.36
N THR A 40 -39.52 17.07 -46.60
CA THR A 40 -40.12 15.79 -47.03
C THR A 40 -41.16 15.31 -46.00
N PRO A 41 -42.44 15.67 -46.15
CA PRO A 41 -43.51 15.27 -45.22
C PRO A 41 -44.13 13.91 -45.59
N ASN A 42 -44.84 13.31 -44.62
CA ASN A 42 -45.71 12.13 -44.79
C ASN A 42 -45.01 10.84 -45.27
N LEU A 43 -43.73 10.66 -44.94
CA LEU A 43 -42.94 9.50 -45.37
C LEU A 43 -43.47 8.15 -44.86
N GLN A 44 -44.21 8.15 -43.75
CA GLN A 44 -44.82 6.92 -43.23
C GLN A 44 -45.88 6.36 -44.20
N ALA A 45 -46.55 7.21 -44.97
CA ALA A 45 -47.54 6.78 -45.94
C ALA A 45 -46.90 6.17 -47.21
N SER A 46 -45.68 6.59 -47.56
CA SER A 46 -44.95 6.07 -48.72
C SER A 46 -44.08 4.85 -48.39
N GLY A 47 -43.80 4.59 -47.10
CA GLY A 47 -42.86 3.54 -46.68
C GLY A 47 -41.39 3.93 -46.87
N HIS A 48 -41.11 5.13 -47.39
CA HIS A 48 -39.77 5.65 -47.60
C HIS A 48 -39.21 6.30 -46.33
N THR A 49 -39.06 5.50 -45.26
CA THR A 49 -38.56 5.92 -43.96
C THR A 49 -37.12 5.44 -43.73
N LEU A 50 -36.38 6.13 -42.84
CA LEU A 50 -35.10 5.61 -42.35
C LEU A 50 -35.33 4.29 -41.58
N ASP A 51 -34.39 3.36 -41.70
CA ASP A 51 -34.38 2.16 -40.86
C ASP A 51 -33.80 2.50 -39.48
N LEU A 52 -34.67 2.45 -38.48
CA LEU A 52 -34.31 2.73 -37.08
C LEU A 52 -34.28 1.45 -36.23
N GLY A 53 -34.38 0.26 -36.83
CA GLY A 53 -34.48 -1.01 -36.13
C GLY A 53 -33.21 -1.40 -35.36
N SER A 54 -32.05 -0.98 -35.85
CA SER A 54 -30.74 -1.21 -35.24
C SER A 54 -30.30 -0.09 -34.29
N VAL A 55 -31.06 1.01 -34.18
CA VAL A 55 -30.67 2.17 -33.36
C VAL A 55 -30.93 1.87 -31.88
N PRO A 56 -29.90 1.90 -31.00
CA PRO A 56 -30.04 1.59 -29.58
C PRO A 56 -30.58 2.80 -28.79
N PHE A 57 -31.85 3.14 -29.02
CA PHE A 57 -32.51 4.24 -28.31
C PHE A 57 -32.39 4.09 -26.78
N ALA A 58 -31.84 5.10 -26.12
CA ALA A 58 -31.69 5.17 -24.67
C ALA A 58 -32.36 6.43 -24.09
N ASN A 59 -32.65 6.40 -22.79
CA ASN A 59 -33.33 7.49 -22.07
C ASN A 59 -32.36 8.36 -21.27
N ASN A 60 -31.21 8.76 -21.84
CA ASN A 60 -30.28 9.63 -21.11
C ASN A 60 -30.83 11.07 -21.03
N ALA A 61 -30.47 11.79 -19.97
CA ALA A 61 -30.84 13.19 -19.83
C ALA A 61 -30.16 14.07 -20.90
N TRP A 62 -30.86 15.11 -21.35
CA TRP A 62 -30.26 16.11 -22.23
C TRP A 62 -29.15 16.88 -21.49
N PRO A 63 -28.06 17.23 -22.20
CA PRO A 63 -26.95 17.94 -21.58
C PRO A 63 -27.37 19.36 -21.17
N GLN A 64 -26.54 20.00 -20.34
CA GLN A 64 -26.79 21.40 -19.96
C GLN A 64 -26.71 22.31 -21.20
N SER A 65 -27.57 23.34 -21.24
CA SER A 65 -27.53 24.38 -22.29
C SER A 65 -26.13 24.99 -22.39
N GLY A 66 -25.59 25.07 -23.61
CA GLY A 66 -24.25 25.56 -23.94
C GLY A 66 -23.22 24.45 -24.21
N THR A 67 -23.55 23.18 -23.96
CA THR A 67 -22.63 22.04 -24.18
C THR A 67 -22.19 21.92 -25.63
N THR A 68 -20.94 21.48 -25.86
CA THR A 68 -20.39 21.18 -27.19
C THR A 68 -20.18 19.67 -27.34
N LEU A 69 -20.79 19.06 -28.35
CA LEU A 69 -20.64 17.63 -28.66
C LEU A 69 -19.46 17.39 -29.61
N ALA A 70 -18.69 16.33 -29.35
CA ALA A 70 -17.65 15.81 -30.24
C ALA A 70 -18.24 14.77 -31.21
N ASP A 71 -17.43 14.27 -32.15
CA ASP A 71 -17.82 13.25 -33.14
C ASP A 71 -18.47 12.02 -32.48
N GLY A 72 -19.56 11.50 -33.06
CA GLY A 72 -20.22 10.27 -32.62
C GLY A 72 -21.73 10.35 -32.42
N ASP A 73 -22.26 9.28 -31.82
CA ASP A 73 -23.70 9.05 -31.60
C ASP A 73 -24.13 9.38 -30.16
N TYR A 74 -25.21 10.12 -30.03
CA TYR A 74 -25.76 10.55 -28.74
C TYR A 74 -27.23 10.15 -28.63
N TYR A 75 -27.61 9.64 -27.46
CA TYR A 75 -28.97 9.11 -27.21
C TYR A 75 -29.61 9.87 -26.05
N PHE A 76 -30.76 10.48 -26.26
CA PHE A 76 -31.47 11.26 -25.22
C PHE A 76 -32.95 10.87 -25.08
N SER A 77 -33.51 11.10 -23.90
CA SER A 77 -34.94 10.89 -23.62
C SER A 77 -35.82 11.97 -24.27
N SER A 78 -37.11 11.66 -24.46
CA SER A 78 -38.14 12.66 -24.73
C SER A 78 -38.14 13.77 -23.67
N THR A 79 -38.29 15.03 -24.08
CA THR A 79 -38.37 16.16 -23.14
C THR A 79 -38.98 17.41 -23.78
N ASN A 80 -39.23 18.44 -22.96
CA ASN A 80 -39.48 19.80 -23.41
C ASN A 80 -38.30 20.70 -22.99
N LEU A 81 -37.45 21.06 -23.95
CA LEU A 81 -36.28 21.89 -23.71
C LEU A 81 -36.72 23.32 -23.32
N PRO A 82 -36.03 23.98 -22.38
CA PRO A 82 -36.40 25.32 -21.94
C PRO A 82 -36.19 26.38 -23.04
N ASN A 83 -36.71 27.59 -22.82
CA ASN A 83 -36.43 28.74 -23.69
C ASN A 83 -34.90 29.00 -23.76
N ASN A 84 -34.41 29.41 -24.92
CA ASN A 84 -33.01 29.73 -25.19
C ASN A 84 -32.02 28.57 -24.95
N TYR A 85 -32.49 27.32 -25.06
CA TYR A 85 -31.61 26.17 -24.97
C TYR A 85 -30.61 26.14 -26.13
N ARG A 86 -29.33 25.93 -25.83
CA ARG A 86 -28.24 25.92 -26.81
C ARG A 86 -27.47 24.60 -26.78
N LEU A 87 -27.16 24.05 -27.95
CA LEU A 87 -26.29 22.88 -28.12
C LEU A 87 -25.34 23.14 -29.29
N ASN A 88 -24.04 23.04 -29.03
CA ASN A 88 -23.00 23.29 -30.03
C ASN A 88 -22.42 21.95 -30.53
N ILE A 89 -21.94 21.93 -31.77
CA ILE A 89 -21.18 20.81 -32.34
C ILE A 89 -19.73 21.28 -32.54
N ALA A 90 -18.75 20.46 -32.18
CA ALA A 90 -17.35 20.78 -32.37
C ALA A 90 -17.02 20.97 -33.87
N SER A 91 -16.06 21.84 -34.18
CA SER A 91 -15.66 22.08 -35.58
C SER A 91 -15.11 20.80 -36.21
N GLY A 92 -15.64 20.43 -37.39
CA GLY A 92 -15.24 19.23 -38.13
C GLY A 92 -15.82 17.91 -37.59
N ALA A 93 -16.58 17.93 -36.50
CA ALA A 93 -17.24 16.73 -35.96
C ALA A 93 -18.49 16.36 -36.78
N SER A 94 -18.74 15.05 -36.88
CA SER A 94 -19.96 14.42 -37.40
C SER A 94 -20.76 13.83 -36.24
N VAL A 95 -21.95 14.38 -35.98
CA VAL A 95 -22.74 14.06 -34.78
C VAL A 95 -24.13 13.56 -35.17
N ARG A 96 -24.54 12.42 -34.57
CA ARG A 96 -25.90 11.88 -34.72
C ARG A 96 -26.60 11.86 -33.38
N ILE A 97 -27.73 12.55 -33.26
CA ILE A 97 -28.53 12.63 -32.05
C ILE A 97 -29.80 11.82 -32.23
N PHE A 98 -30.04 10.83 -31.38
CA PHE A 98 -31.21 9.98 -31.36
C PHE A 98 -32.05 10.25 -30.12
N VAL A 99 -33.31 10.65 -30.32
CA VAL A 99 -34.25 10.97 -29.23
C VAL A 99 -35.29 9.87 -29.11
N ASN A 100 -35.36 9.24 -27.94
CA ASN A 100 -36.33 8.19 -27.65
C ASN A 100 -37.68 8.78 -27.18
N GLY A 101 -38.57 9.03 -28.14
CA GLY A 101 -39.87 9.69 -27.94
C GLY A 101 -39.93 11.09 -28.56
N SER A 102 -40.96 11.87 -28.23
CA SER A 102 -41.16 13.22 -28.80
C SER A 102 -40.25 14.27 -28.16
N LEU A 103 -39.84 15.26 -28.95
CA LEU A 103 -39.04 16.39 -28.50
C LEU A 103 -39.80 17.70 -28.73
N ALA A 104 -39.95 18.50 -27.67
CA ALA A 104 -40.42 19.87 -27.77
C ALA A 104 -39.35 20.85 -27.30
N SER A 105 -39.38 22.10 -27.77
CA SER A 105 -38.56 23.18 -27.24
C SER A 105 -39.38 24.44 -26.94
N GLY A 106 -38.94 25.20 -25.96
CA GLY A 106 -39.28 26.60 -25.78
C GLY A 106 -38.79 27.48 -26.94
N ASN A 107 -39.03 28.79 -26.83
CA ASN A 107 -38.61 29.79 -27.80
C ASN A 107 -37.08 30.00 -27.77
N GLY A 108 -36.47 30.34 -28.90
CA GLY A 108 -35.05 30.71 -29.00
C GLY A 108 -34.06 29.54 -28.97
N LEU A 109 -34.50 28.33 -29.34
CA LEU A 109 -33.62 27.15 -29.42
C LEU A 109 -32.46 27.42 -30.40
N MET A 110 -31.23 27.04 -30.05
CA MET A 110 -30.06 27.12 -30.92
C MET A 110 -29.31 25.79 -30.94
N ILE A 111 -29.45 24.97 -31.99
CA ILE A 111 -28.69 23.72 -32.16
C ILE A 111 -27.80 23.83 -33.38
N ASN A 112 -26.49 23.68 -33.18
CA ASN A 112 -25.49 23.79 -34.25
C ASN A 112 -25.56 25.12 -35.04
N SER A 113 -26.02 26.21 -34.40
CA SER A 113 -26.24 27.51 -35.07
C SER A 113 -24.99 28.11 -35.71
N ASN A 114 -23.79 27.66 -35.29
CA ASN A 114 -22.50 28.16 -35.78
C ASN A 114 -21.76 27.17 -36.70
N GLY A 115 -22.31 25.97 -36.92
CA GLY A 115 -21.68 24.93 -37.75
C GLY A 115 -22.29 24.81 -39.15
N ASN A 116 -21.87 23.77 -39.86
CA ASN A 116 -22.38 23.39 -41.18
C ASN A 116 -23.45 22.28 -41.06
N ALA A 117 -24.30 22.13 -42.08
CA ALA A 117 -25.37 21.14 -42.08
C ALA A 117 -24.86 19.68 -42.20
N ASP A 118 -23.65 19.46 -42.72
CA ASP A 118 -23.01 18.14 -42.83
C ASP A 118 -22.49 17.56 -41.52
N GLN A 119 -22.56 18.33 -40.43
CA GLN A 119 -22.07 17.95 -39.11
C GLN A 119 -23.12 17.32 -38.20
N LEU A 120 -24.42 17.44 -38.51
CA LEU A 120 -25.48 17.03 -37.59
C LEU A 120 -26.61 16.28 -38.28
N LEU A 121 -26.93 15.11 -37.73
CA LEU A 121 -28.22 14.43 -37.91
C LEU A 121 -28.98 14.39 -36.58
N LEU A 122 -30.23 14.84 -36.57
CA LEU A 122 -31.15 14.72 -35.46
C LEU A 122 -32.32 13.78 -35.83
N VAL A 123 -32.40 12.65 -35.13
CA VAL A 123 -33.45 11.63 -35.29
C VAL A 123 -34.36 11.62 -34.06
N VAL A 124 -35.66 11.86 -34.25
CA VAL A 124 -36.68 11.87 -33.19
C VAL A 124 -37.66 10.73 -33.39
N LYS A 125 -37.68 9.75 -32.47
CA LYS A 125 -38.63 8.63 -32.47
C LYS A 125 -39.99 9.05 -31.89
N GLY A 126 -40.57 10.08 -32.48
CA GLY A 126 -41.80 10.75 -32.05
C GLY A 126 -42.03 12.00 -32.89
N SER A 127 -42.80 12.95 -32.35
CA SER A 127 -43.00 14.26 -32.99
C SER A 127 -41.95 15.26 -32.50
N LEU A 128 -41.54 16.17 -33.37
CA LEU A 128 -40.63 17.28 -33.06
C LEU A 128 -41.41 18.61 -33.09
N SER A 129 -41.32 19.41 -32.03
CA SER A 129 -41.90 20.75 -31.98
C SER A 129 -40.83 21.78 -31.57
N LEU A 130 -40.44 22.63 -32.50
CA LEU A 130 -39.52 23.74 -32.26
C LEU A 130 -40.32 25.00 -31.92
N GLY A 131 -39.98 25.67 -30.82
CA GLY A 131 -40.59 26.94 -30.41
C GLY A 131 -40.28 28.11 -31.37
N ASN A 132 -40.80 29.31 -31.07
CA ASN A 132 -40.56 30.49 -31.90
C ASN A 132 -39.08 30.90 -31.89
N ASN A 133 -38.58 31.45 -33.00
CA ASN A 133 -37.19 31.90 -33.18
C ASN A 133 -36.14 30.77 -33.00
N ALA A 134 -36.49 29.53 -33.33
CA ALA A 134 -35.53 28.42 -33.29
C ALA A 134 -34.52 28.49 -34.45
N GLU A 135 -33.26 28.21 -34.19
CA GLU A 135 -32.19 28.07 -35.19
C GLU A 135 -31.56 26.67 -35.09
N LEU A 136 -31.63 25.89 -36.16
CA LEU A 136 -31.05 24.56 -36.25
C LEU A 136 -30.28 24.40 -37.57
N ARG A 137 -29.06 23.87 -37.52
CA ARG A 137 -28.32 23.49 -38.74
C ARG A 137 -27.98 22.01 -38.77
N GLY A 138 -28.50 21.27 -39.75
CA GLY A 138 -28.35 19.82 -39.85
C GLY A 138 -29.54 19.12 -40.51
N LEU A 139 -29.41 17.81 -40.72
CA LEU A 139 -30.51 16.95 -41.14
C LEU A 139 -31.40 16.59 -39.96
N VAL A 140 -32.72 16.64 -40.15
CA VAL A 140 -33.72 16.33 -39.14
C VAL A 140 -34.66 15.27 -39.68
N TYR A 141 -34.79 14.16 -38.95
CA TYR A 141 -35.78 13.13 -39.21
C TYR A 141 -36.66 12.91 -37.97
N ALA A 142 -37.98 12.94 -38.14
CA ALA A 142 -38.92 12.55 -37.09
C ALA A 142 -39.85 11.44 -37.58
N THR A 143 -40.08 10.40 -36.76
CA THR A 143 -41.06 9.36 -37.13
C THR A 143 -42.50 9.87 -37.09
N GLY A 144 -42.77 10.92 -36.29
CA GLY A 144 -44.06 11.62 -36.21
C GLY A 144 -44.10 12.90 -37.07
N SER A 145 -44.85 13.90 -36.60
CA SER A 145 -44.95 15.22 -37.26
C SER A 145 -43.84 16.17 -36.80
N VAL A 146 -43.48 17.13 -37.65
CA VAL A 146 -42.53 18.21 -37.29
C VAL A 146 -43.25 19.56 -37.31
N GLY A 147 -43.14 20.35 -36.24
CA GLY A 147 -43.64 21.72 -36.18
C GLY A 147 -42.52 22.71 -35.93
N VAL A 148 -42.44 23.77 -36.72
CA VAL A 148 -41.50 24.89 -36.54
C VAL A 148 -42.28 26.15 -36.19
N GLY A 149 -42.04 26.73 -35.01
CA GLY A 149 -42.71 27.97 -34.55
C GLY A 149 -42.35 29.21 -35.38
N ASN A 150 -42.99 30.36 -35.09
CA ASN A 150 -42.80 31.60 -35.83
C ASN A 150 -41.33 32.05 -35.86
N ASN A 151 -40.86 32.58 -36.99
CA ASN A 151 -39.48 33.01 -37.24
C ASN A 151 -38.42 31.91 -37.03
N GLY A 152 -38.77 30.63 -37.16
CA GLY A 152 -37.79 29.55 -37.08
C GLY A 152 -36.95 29.41 -38.35
N ASN A 153 -35.66 29.10 -38.22
CA ASN A 153 -34.73 28.87 -39.32
C ASN A 153 -34.07 27.49 -39.19
N VAL A 154 -34.24 26.65 -40.20
CA VAL A 154 -33.54 25.36 -40.32
C VAL A 154 -32.67 25.38 -41.58
N ASP A 155 -31.36 25.24 -41.41
CA ASP A 155 -30.39 25.15 -42.52
C ASP A 155 -29.95 23.69 -42.65
N GLY A 156 -30.46 22.99 -43.65
CA GLY A 156 -30.38 21.54 -43.77
C GLY A 156 -31.64 20.92 -44.39
N GLY A 157 -32.03 19.75 -43.92
CA GLY A 157 -33.19 19.02 -44.44
C GLY A 157 -34.14 18.58 -43.32
N ILE A 158 -35.44 18.71 -43.52
CA ILE A 158 -36.46 18.17 -42.60
C ILE A 158 -37.24 17.07 -43.30
N ALA A 159 -37.19 15.87 -42.76
CA ALA A 159 -37.98 14.73 -43.17
C ALA A 159 -38.87 14.25 -42.00
N ALA A 160 -40.11 13.91 -42.28
CA ALA A 160 -41.06 13.50 -41.26
C ALA A 160 -41.92 12.33 -41.74
N GLY A 161 -42.16 11.36 -40.86
CA GLY A 161 -43.15 10.31 -41.07
C GLY A 161 -44.57 10.88 -41.20
N GLY A 162 -44.88 11.93 -40.43
CA GLY A 162 -46.13 12.68 -40.48
C GLY A 162 -46.04 14.02 -41.19
N ALA A 163 -47.01 14.90 -40.94
CA ALA A 163 -47.09 16.23 -41.56
C ALA A 163 -46.03 17.19 -40.99
N ILE A 164 -45.63 18.18 -41.79
CA ILE A 164 -44.70 19.23 -41.38
C ILE A 164 -45.43 20.59 -41.39
N TYR A 165 -45.34 21.34 -40.28
CA TYR A 165 -46.04 22.62 -40.07
C TYR A 165 -45.06 23.76 -39.80
N TYR A 166 -45.38 24.95 -40.29
CA TYR A 166 -44.57 26.17 -40.12
C TYR A 166 -45.40 27.32 -39.55
N GLY A 167 -44.83 28.02 -38.57
CA GLY A 167 -45.29 29.33 -38.14
C GLY A 167 -44.92 30.43 -39.14
N ASN A 168 -45.47 31.62 -38.94
CA ASN A 168 -45.22 32.79 -39.79
C ASN A 168 -43.72 33.11 -39.85
N ASN A 169 -43.23 33.51 -41.03
CA ASN A 169 -41.84 33.89 -41.30
C ASN A 169 -40.78 32.81 -40.99
N SER A 170 -41.16 31.53 -40.96
CA SER A 170 -40.20 30.42 -40.80
C SER A 170 -39.61 30.00 -42.13
N ARG A 171 -38.35 29.54 -42.14
CA ARG A 171 -37.63 29.12 -43.35
C ARG A 171 -36.90 27.81 -43.13
N VAL A 172 -36.94 26.94 -44.13
CA VAL A 172 -36.03 25.79 -44.29
C VAL A 172 -35.19 26.05 -45.53
N THR A 173 -33.88 25.88 -45.41
CA THR A 173 -32.92 26.02 -46.51
C THR A 173 -32.32 24.67 -46.80
N ALA A 174 -32.58 24.12 -47.98
CA ALA A 174 -32.09 22.80 -48.36
C ALA A 174 -30.56 22.77 -48.43
N ASP A 175 -29.94 22.09 -47.46
CA ASP A 175 -28.52 21.70 -47.49
C ASP A 175 -28.40 20.21 -47.12
N TYR A 176 -28.19 19.38 -48.15
CA TYR A 176 -28.12 17.92 -48.01
C TYR A 176 -26.68 17.40 -48.02
N SER A 177 -25.69 18.27 -47.82
CA SER A 177 -24.27 17.87 -47.69
C SER A 177 -24.06 16.76 -46.66
N GLY A 178 -24.88 16.72 -45.61
CA GLY A 178 -24.94 15.64 -44.61
C GLY A 178 -25.28 14.25 -45.14
N VAL A 179 -26.02 14.15 -46.24
CA VAL A 179 -26.32 12.85 -46.89
C VAL A 179 -25.05 12.28 -47.52
N SER A 180 -24.28 13.13 -48.20
CA SER A 180 -23.02 12.76 -48.84
C SER A 180 -21.87 12.55 -47.86
N SER A 181 -21.89 13.17 -46.68
CA SER A 181 -20.87 12.99 -45.65
C SER A 181 -21.05 11.70 -44.83
N GLY A 182 -22.10 10.91 -45.13
CA GLY A 182 -22.33 9.62 -44.50
C GLY A 182 -23.07 9.68 -43.16
N LEU A 183 -23.71 10.81 -42.78
CA LEU A 183 -24.50 10.87 -41.55
C LEU A 183 -25.63 9.83 -41.48
N LEU A 184 -26.12 9.38 -42.63
CA LEU A 184 -27.18 8.36 -42.73
C LEU A 184 -26.65 6.92 -42.83
N THR A 185 -25.35 6.71 -42.65
CA THR A 185 -24.73 5.36 -42.71
C THR A 185 -25.38 4.42 -41.69
N GLY A 186 -25.81 3.25 -42.15
CA GLY A 186 -26.50 2.26 -41.33
C GLY A 186 -27.99 2.54 -41.10
N LEU A 187 -28.55 3.61 -41.68
CA LEU A 187 -29.97 3.97 -41.57
C LEU A 187 -30.75 3.79 -42.90
N CYS A 188 -30.11 3.17 -43.92
CA CYS A 188 -30.64 2.94 -45.28
C CYS A 188 -30.20 1.57 -45.87
N ASN A 189 -30.93 1.02 -46.85
CA ASN A 189 -30.61 -0.28 -47.49
C ASN A 189 -29.82 -0.14 -48.82
N PRO A 190 -28.72 -0.90 -49.04
CA PRO A 190 -27.93 -0.91 -50.29
C PRO A 190 -28.43 -1.93 -51.34
N ALA A 191 -28.11 -1.71 -52.62
CA ALA A 191 -28.53 -2.55 -53.77
C ALA A 191 -27.75 -3.88 -53.90
N ILE A 192 -26.53 -3.91 -53.39
CA ILE A 192 -25.70 -5.11 -53.21
C ILE A 192 -25.32 -5.16 -51.73
N VAL A 193 -25.41 -6.35 -51.14
CA VAL A 193 -24.91 -6.67 -49.82
C VAL A 193 -23.91 -7.81 -49.95
N LEU A 194 -22.64 -7.53 -49.67
CA LEU A 194 -21.58 -8.51 -49.60
C LEU A 194 -21.50 -9.04 -48.16
N SER A 195 -21.41 -10.35 -48.02
CA SER A 195 -21.20 -11.01 -46.73
C SER A 195 -19.98 -11.91 -46.76
N ALA A 196 -19.29 -12.03 -45.62
CA ALA A 196 -18.22 -12.98 -45.37
C ALA A 196 -18.61 -13.87 -44.20
N ASN A 197 -18.54 -15.19 -44.36
CA ASN A 197 -19.05 -16.20 -43.42
C ASN A 197 -20.50 -15.92 -42.95
N GLY A 198 -21.32 -15.38 -43.86
CA GLY A 198 -22.72 -14.98 -43.58
C GLY A 198 -22.88 -13.62 -42.88
N GLN A 199 -21.80 -12.92 -42.54
CA GLN A 199 -21.84 -11.58 -41.93
C GLN A 199 -21.71 -10.50 -43.00
N SER A 200 -22.67 -9.59 -43.10
CA SER A 200 -22.70 -8.51 -44.10
C SER A 200 -22.21 -7.16 -43.58
N THR A 201 -21.54 -7.13 -42.44
CA THR A 201 -20.95 -5.93 -41.85
C THR A 201 -19.57 -6.28 -41.31
N GLY A 202 -18.56 -5.50 -41.70
CA GLY A 202 -17.16 -5.72 -41.31
C GLY A 202 -16.70 -4.85 -40.13
N PRO A 203 -15.48 -5.09 -39.60
CA PRO A 203 -14.56 -6.13 -40.05
C PRO A 203 -14.98 -7.54 -39.59
N VAL A 204 -15.03 -8.50 -40.51
CA VAL A 204 -15.23 -9.92 -40.20
C VAL A 204 -13.90 -10.51 -39.79
N ARG A 205 -13.82 -11.04 -38.56
CA ARG A 205 -12.58 -11.54 -37.98
C ARG A 205 -12.37 -13.01 -38.33
N VAL A 206 -11.20 -13.32 -38.84
CA VAL A 206 -10.77 -14.69 -39.17
C VAL A 206 -9.31 -14.87 -38.75
N ASN A 207 -8.84 -16.10 -38.61
CA ASN A 207 -7.43 -16.36 -38.31
C ASN A 207 -6.63 -16.67 -39.58
N VAL A 208 -5.32 -16.48 -39.53
CA VAL A 208 -4.42 -16.97 -40.58
C VAL A 208 -4.66 -18.46 -40.82
N GLY A 209 -4.88 -18.85 -42.07
CA GLY A 209 -5.17 -20.24 -42.47
C GLY A 209 -6.65 -20.61 -42.48
N GLU A 210 -7.55 -19.78 -41.96
CA GLU A 210 -9.00 -20.00 -42.02
C GLU A 210 -9.57 -19.67 -43.41
N THR A 211 -10.44 -20.55 -43.94
CA THR A 211 -11.12 -20.31 -45.22
C THR A 211 -12.39 -19.49 -45.00
N VAL A 212 -12.47 -18.35 -45.68
CA VAL A 212 -13.60 -17.43 -45.65
C VAL A 212 -14.51 -17.67 -46.86
N THR A 213 -15.81 -17.78 -46.63
CA THR A 213 -16.83 -17.86 -47.69
C THR A 213 -17.51 -16.51 -47.87
N PHE A 214 -17.37 -15.90 -49.03
CA PHE A 214 -18.04 -14.67 -49.41
C PHE A 214 -19.30 -14.98 -50.20
N SER A 215 -20.43 -14.38 -49.83
CA SER A 215 -21.71 -14.52 -50.53
C SER A 215 -22.33 -13.15 -50.78
N VAL A 216 -22.95 -12.94 -51.94
CA VAL A 216 -23.56 -11.66 -52.34
C VAL A 216 -25.09 -11.79 -52.40
N THR A 217 -25.78 -10.83 -51.81
CA THR A 217 -27.23 -10.62 -51.99
C THR A 217 -27.47 -9.37 -52.82
N ALA A 218 -28.02 -9.51 -54.01
CA ALA A 218 -28.39 -8.40 -54.90
C ALA A 218 -29.91 -8.15 -54.86
N ARG A 219 -30.35 -6.88 -54.92
CA ARG A 219 -31.77 -6.49 -54.93
C ARG A 219 -32.02 -5.36 -55.93
N GLY A 220 -33.13 -5.43 -56.67
CA GLY A 220 -33.55 -4.36 -57.57
C GLY A 220 -32.72 -4.26 -58.86
N CYS A 221 -32.22 -5.39 -59.37
CA CYS A 221 -31.41 -5.43 -60.57
C CYS A 221 -32.19 -4.97 -61.82
N PRO A 222 -31.63 -4.05 -62.63
CA PRO A 222 -32.26 -3.61 -63.88
C PRO A 222 -32.26 -4.70 -64.95
N SER A 223 -33.11 -4.53 -65.97
CA SER A 223 -33.00 -5.30 -67.21
C SER A 223 -31.76 -4.83 -67.98
N ALA A 224 -30.81 -5.72 -68.22
CA ALA A 224 -29.68 -5.44 -69.10
C ALA A 224 -30.12 -5.48 -70.58
N GLU A 225 -29.51 -4.64 -71.43
CA GLU A 225 -29.71 -4.71 -72.88
C GLU A 225 -29.02 -5.96 -73.44
N PRO A 226 -29.77 -6.92 -74.00
CA PRO A 226 -29.21 -8.21 -74.39
C PRO A 226 -28.21 -8.06 -75.53
N SER A 227 -27.05 -8.70 -75.40
CA SER A 227 -25.99 -8.64 -76.40
C SER A 227 -25.62 -10.02 -76.95
N PHE A 228 -25.37 -10.13 -78.26
CA PHE A 228 -25.13 -11.43 -78.90
C PHE A 228 -23.71 -12.00 -78.70
N TRP A 229 -22.70 -11.14 -78.56
CA TRP A 229 -21.28 -11.53 -78.48
C TRP A 229 -20.59 -11.10 -77.18
N SER A 230 -21.33 -10.57 -76.20
CA SER A 230 -20.82 -10.20 -74.89
C SER A 230 -21.79 -10.63 -73.80
N ASP A 231 -21.32 -10.65 -72.56
CA ASP A 231 -22.14 -10.98 -71.41
C ASP A 231 -23.03 -9.81 -71.01
N ASP A 232 -24.27 -10.07 -70.62
CA ASP A 232 -25.20 -9.00 -70.22
C ASP A 232 -24.80 -8.37 -68.87
N TRP A 233 -24.05 -9.10 -68.05
CA TRP A 233 -23.57 -8.72 -66.72
C TRP A 233 -22.11 -9.09 -66.51
N ILE A 234 -21.38 -8.27 -65.75
CA ILE A 234 -19.99 -8.51 -65.35
C ILE A 234 -19.87 -8.35 -63.84
N ASP A 235 -19.45 -9.42 -63.17
CA ASP A 235 -19.15 -9.46 -61.74
C ASP A 235 -17.65 -9.43 -61.52
N SER A 236 -17.18 -8.55 -60.64
CA SER A 236 -15.76 -8.35 -60.34
C SER A 236 -15.49 -8.40 -58.85
N TRP A 237 -14.48 -9.17 -58.45
CA TRP A 237 -14.01 -9.32 -57.07
C TRP A 237 -12.67 -8.62 -56.89
N PHE A 238 -12.51 -7.93 -55.77
CA PHE A 238 -11.28 -7.20 -55.43
C PHE A 238 -10.80 -7.58 -54.03
N LEU A 239 -9.48 -7.61 -53.85
CA LEU A 239 -8.80 -7.70 -52.56
C LEU A 239 -7.83 -6.52 -52.46
N ASP A 240 -8.00 -5.66 -51.46
CA ASP A 240 -7.25 -4.42 -51.27
C ASP A 240 -7.19 -3.56 -52.54
N GLY A 241 -8.31 -3.48 -53.25
CA GLY A 241 -8.45 -2.75 -54.51
C GLY A 241 -7.86 -3.45 -55.74
N SER A 242 -7.12 -4.55 -55.59
CA SER A 242 -6.60 -5.35 -56.71
C SER A 242 -7.65 -6.35 -57.18
N SER A 243 -7.89 -6.45 -58.49
CA SER A 243 -8.83 -7.44 -59.04
C SER A 243 -8.31 -8.86 -58.84
N ILE A 244 -9.11 -9.71 -58.19
CA ILE A 244 -8.81 -11.12 -57.90
C ILE A 244 -9.73 -12.09 -58.65
N GLY A 245 -10.54 -11.58 -59.57
CA GLY A 245 -11.37 -12.40 -60.45
C GLY A 245 -12.53 -11.62 -61.05
N GLN A 246 -12.82 -11.87 -62.32
CA GLN A 246 -13.94 -11.30 -63.05
C GLN A 246 -14.63 -12.38 -63.86
N ALA A 247 -15.95 -12.37 -63.90
CA ALA A 247 -16.75 -13.31 -64.69
C ALA A 247 -17.95 -12.60 -65.33
N GLY A 248 -18.26 -12.97 -66.57
CA GLY A 248 -19.43 -12.49 -67.30
C GLY A 248 -20.59 -13.48 -67.22
N PHE A 249 -21.82 -12.95 -67.24
CA PHE A 249 -23.06 -13.71 -67.13
C PHE A 249 -24.18 -13.10 -67.98
N ASN A 250 -25.07 -13.93 -68.52
CA ASN A 250 -26.29 -13.48 -69.21
C ASN A 250 -27.51 -13.35 -68.27
N SER A 251 -27.38 -13.73 -67.00
CA SER A 251 -28.40 -13.51 -65.98
C SER A 251 -28.02 -12.33 -65.09
N SER A 252 -28.99 -11.81 -64.34
CA SER A 252 -28.74 -10.81 -63.30
C SER A 252 -28.24 -11.46 -62.00
N PRO A 253 -27.41 -10.77 -61.18
CA PRO A 253 -27.03 -11.26 -59.85
C PRO A 253 -28.22 -11.39 -58.89
N CYS A 254 -29.38 -10.78 -59.17
CA CYS A 254 -30.61 -11.02 -58.41
C CYS A 254 -31.20 -12.43 -58.64
N ASP A 255 -30.86 -13.06 -59.77
CA ASP A 255 -31.44 -14.34 -60.21
C ASP A 255 -30.45 -15.52 -60.08
N ARG A 256 -29.27 -15.29 -59.51
CA ARG A 256 -28.26 -16.33 -59.26
C ARG A 256 -27.60 -16.19 -57.89
N ALA A 257 -27.12 -17.30 -57.35
CA ALA A 257 -26.20 -17.28 -56.21
C ALA A 257 -24.82 -16.80 -56.69
N VAL A 258 -24.22 -15.89 -55.93
CA VAL A 258 -22.87 -15.38 -56.21
C VAL A 258 -22.03 -15.58 -54.95
N GLU A 259 -21.10 -16.52 -55.02
CA GLU A 259 -20.23 -16.92 -53.90
C GLU A 259 -18.76 -17.08 -54.32
N LYS A 260 -17.83 -16.86 -53.39
CA LYS A 260 -16.38 -17.05 -53.58
C LYS A 260 -15.72 -17.42 -52.26
N THR A 261 -14.72 -18.30 -52.25
CA THR A 261 -13.92 -18.60 -51.06
C THR A 261 -12.51 -18.04 -51.15
N HIS A 262 -11.90 -17.69 -50.01
CA HIS A 262 -10.50 -17.24 -49.92
C HIS A 262 -9.87 -17.61 -48.57
N THR A 263 -8.58 -17.96 -48.56
CA THR A 263 -7.81 -18.21 -47.33
C THR A 263 -6.68 -17.19 -47.23
N PHE A 264 -6.57 -16.50 -46.08
CA PHE A 264 -5.52 -15.52 -45.84
C PHE A 264 -4.29 -16.17 -45.22
N ASN A 265 -3.12 -15.88 -45.77
CA ASN A 265 -1.84 -16.50 -45.39
C ASN A 265 -0.96 -15.60 -44.51
N GLN A 266 -1.40 -14.39 -44.20
CA GLN A 266 -0.70 -13.44 -43.35
C GLN A 266 -1.70 -12.61 -42.55
N THR A 267 -1.27 -12.10 -41.40
CA THR A 267 -2.07 -11.24 -40.54
C THR A 267 -2.24 -9.85 -41.13
N GLY A 268 -3.35 -9.19 -40.84
CA GLY A 268 -3.61 -7.80 -41.25
C GLY A 268 -5.08 -7.56 -41.56
N THR A 269 -5.43 -6.30 -41.80
CA THR A 269 -6.76 -5.93 -42.28
C THR A 269 -6.74 -5.89 -43.80
N PHE A 270 -7.64 -6.66 -44.41
CA PHE A 270 -7.85 -6.73 -45.84
C PHE A 270 -9.24 -6.23 -46.19
N THR A 271 -9.42 -5.55 -47.31
CA THR A 271 -10.73 -5.15 -47.82
C THR A 271 -11.09 -6.01 -49.02
N VAL A 272 -12.16 -6.80 -48.88
CA VAL A 272 -12.73 -7.58 -49.99
C VAL A 272 -13.92 -6.82 -50.55
N ALA A 273 -13.94 -6.59 -51.86
CA ALA A 273 -15.05 -5.90 -52.52
C ALA A 273 -15.64 -6.73 -53.64
N PHE A 274 -16.94 -6.55 -53.87
CA PHE A 274 -17.68 -7.09 -54.99
C PHE A 274 -18.39 -5.95 -55.74
N GLU A 275 -18.22 -5.91 -57.06
CA GLU A 275 -18.91 -4.98 -57.95
C GLU A 275 -19.59 -5.75 -59.07
N SER A 276 -20.85 -5.41 -59.36
CA SER A 276 -21.56 -5.95 -60.51
C SER A 276 -21.97 -4.83 -61.47
N ARG A 277 -21.74 -5.05 -62.76
CA ARG A 277 -22.07 -4.13 -63.84
C ARG A 277 -23.00 -4.82 -64.82
N TYR A 278 -23.87 -4.05 -65.47
CA TYR A 278 -24.80 -4.55 -66.47
C TYR A 278 -24.65 -3.79 -67.78
N CYS A 279 -25.00 -4.43 -68.89
CA CYS A 279 -25.01 -3.77 -70.18
C CYS A 279 -26.14 -2.75 -70.24
N SER A 280 -25.80 -1.47 -70.27
CA SER A 280 -26.76 -0.36 -70.36
C SER A 280 -26.97 0.12 -71.80
N ASP A 281 -26.11 -0.28 -72.73
CA ASP A 281 -26.21 0.07 -74.16
C ASP A 281 -25.48 -0.97 -75.02
N SER A 282 -26.24 -1.78 -75.77
CA SER A 282 -25.72 -2.77 -76.73
C SER A 282 -25.52 -2.20 -78.15
N GLY A 283 -25.80 -0.92 -78.37
CA GLY A 283 -25.76 -0.24 -79.67
C GLY A 283 -26.81 -0.72 -80.69
N TYR A 284 -26.88 -0.04 -81.84
CA TYR A 284 -27.73 -0.46 -82.96
C TYR A 284 -27.31 -1.88 -83.42
N TRP A 285 -28.29 -2.79 -83.47
CA TRP A 285 -28.20 -4.23 -83.79
C TRP A 285 -27.82 -5.19 -82.66
N GLY A 286 -27.55 -4.73 -81.43
CA GLY A 286 -27.37 -5.61 -80.25
C GLY A 286 -26.20 -6.59 -80.31
N LEU A 287 -25.18 -6.33 -81.15
CA LEU A 287 -24.10 -7.28 -81.42
C LEU A 287 -23.12 -7.44 -80.24
N ALA A 288 -22.80 -6.36 -79.52
CA ALA A 288 -21.91 -6.38 -78.35
C ALA A 288 -22.20 -5.16 -77.46
N CYS A 289 -22.02 -5.32 -76.15
CA CYS A 289 -22.20 -4.25 -75.19
C CYS A 289 -21.17 -3.14 -75.39
N ARG A 290 -21.64 -1.91 -75.61
CA ARG A 290 -20.77 -0.73 -75.76
C ARG A 290 -20.45 -0.10 -74.42
N ASN A 291 -21.44 -0.04 -73.53
CA ASN A 291 -21.30 0.59 -72.22
C ASN A 291 -21.89 -0.29 -71.12
N TYR A 292 -21.06 -0.60 -70.13
CA TYR A 292 -21.49 -1.20 -68.88
C TYR A 292 -21.69 -0.12 -67.83
N SER A 293 -22.85 -0.14 -67.18
CA SER A 293 -23.15 0.70 -66.02
C SER A 293 -22.97 -0.12 -64.74
N VAL A 294 -22.48 0.52 -63.67
CA VAL A 294 -22.37 -0.13 -62.36
C VAL A 294 -23.77 -0.26 -61.78
N PHE A 295 -24.19 -1.49 -61.47
CA PHE A 295 -25.45 -1.76 -60.77
C PHE A 295 -25.30 -1.51 -59.27
N GLY A 296 -24.21 -2.01 -58.68
CA GLY A 296 -23.88 -1.79 -57.29
C GLY A 296 -22.49 -2.31 -56.95
N ARG A 297 -21.98 -1.85 -55.81
CA ARG A 297 -20.74 -2.29 -55.22
C ARG A 297 -20.89 -2.32 -53.71
N ASP A 298 -20.33 -3.33 -53.08
CA ASP A 298 -20.19 -3.39 -51.64
C ASP A 298 -18.80 -3.94 -51.27
N ASP A 299 -18.29 -3.54 -50.12
CA ASP A 299 -17.03 -4.02 -49.59
C ASP A 299 -17.14 -4.38 -48.12
N ILE A 300 -16.33 -5.36 -47.72
CA ILE A 300 -16.28 -5.85 -46.37
C ILE A 300 -14.82 -5.97 -45.95
N GLN A 301 -14.50 -5.37 -44.80
CA GLN A 301 -13.19 -5.57 -44.19
C GLN A 301 -13.11 -6.96 -43.57
N ILE A 302 -11.98 -7.62 -43.75
CA ILE A 302 -11.58 -8.88 -43.12
C ILE A 302 -10.39 -8.57 -42.25
N ASP A 303 -10.52 -8.79 -40.95
CA ASP A 303 -9.43 -8.62 -40.00
C ASP A 303 -8.83 -9.99 -39.70
N VAL A 304 -7.65 -10.25 -40.28
CA VAL A 304 -6.95 -11.53 -40.17
C VAL A 304 -6.02 -11.45 -38.97
N GLY A 305 -6.50 -11.99 -37.86
CA GLY A 305 -5.75 -12.04 -36.61
C GLY A 305 -4.66 -13.10 -36.61
N ASN A 306 -3.60 -12.85 -35.84
CA ASN A 306 -2.79 -13.94 -35.29
C ASN A 306 -3.59 -14.58 -34.16
N PRO A 307 -3.88 -15.89 -34.16
CA PRO A 307 -4.64 -16.54 -33.09
C PRO A 307 -4.05 -16.33 -31.68
N THR A 308 -2.76 -15.94 -31.58
CA THR A 308 -2.08 -15.65 -30.30
C THR A 308 -1.76 -14.16 -30.08
N GLY A 309 -2.04 -13.27 -31.04
CA GLY A 309 -1.53 -11.88 -31.07
C GLY A 309 -2.11 -10.88 -30.06
N GLY A 310 -2.94 -11.33 -29.12
CA GLY A 310 -3.48 -10.53 -28.02
C GLY A 310 -3.66 -11.32 -26.72
N LEU A 311 -3.07 -12.52 -26.62
CA LEU A 311 -3.18 -13.36 -25.42
C LEU A 311 -2.05 -13.02 -24.44
N THR A 312 -2.39 -13.01 -23.15
CA THR A 312 -1.43 -13.05 -22.06
C THR A 312 -1.09 -14.51 -21.78
N CYS A 313 0.20 -14.87 -21.77
CA CYS A 313 0.65 -16.25 -21.60
C CYS A 313 1.39 -16.45 -20.28
N PHE A 314 1.15 -17.61 -19.67
CA PHE A 314 1.98 -18.21 -18.64
C PHE A 314 2.71 -19.41 -19.25
N ASP A 315 4.01 -19.50 -19.03
CA ASP A 315 4.89 -20.53 -19.57
C ASP A 315 5.67 -21.21 -18.44
N ASP A 316 5.63 -22.54 -18.39
CA ASP A 316 6.46 -23.34 -17.50
C ASP A 316 7.07 -24.52 -18.26
N GLN A 317 8.39 -24.50 -18.38
CA GLN A 317 9.19 -25.57 -19.00
C GLN A 317 9.78 -26.52 -17.94
N PHE A 318 9.39 -26.36 -16.66
CA PHE A 318 9.85 -27.16 -15.53
C PHE A 318 11.38 -27.32 -15.44
N SER A 319 12.11 -26.28 -15.85
CA SER A 319 13.58 -26.30 -15.89
C SER A 319 14.24 -26.28 -14.51
N SER A 320 13.49 -25.95 -13.46
CA SER A 320 13.92 -26.03 -12.05
C SER A 320 13.78 -27.45 -11.51
N SER A 321 14.62 -27.85 -10.55
CA SER A 321 14.49 -29.16 -9.90
C SER A 321 13.28 -29.30 -8.96
N THR A 322 12.49 -28.23 -8.80
CA THR A 322 11.33 -28.15 -7.91
C THR A 322 10.25 -27.28 -8.56
N LEU A 323 8.99 -27.60 -8.32
CA LEU A 323 7.85 -26.84 -8.80
C LEU A 323 7.73 -25.51 -8.02
N ASP A 324 7.51 -24.38 -8.69
CA ASP A 324 7.34 -23.09 -8.01
C ASP A 324 6.00 -23.04 -7.28
N ALA A 325 6.05 -22.88 -5.96
CA ALA A 325 4.87 -22.86 -5.09
C ALA A 325 4.01 -21.59 -5.25
N ASN A 326 4.51 -20.55 -5.93
CA ASN A 326 3.74 -19.37 -6.30
C ASN A 326 2.92 -19.60 -7.58
N ASP A 327 3.36 -20.52 -8.44
CA ASP A 327 2.68 -20.82 -9.68
C ASP A 327 1.82 -22.08 -9.58
N TRP A 328 2.20 -23.05 -8.76
CA TRP A 328 1.48 -24.33 -8.66
C TRP A 328 1.22 -24.77 -7.22
N VAL A 329 0.03 -25.32 -7.00
CA VAL A 329 -0.37 -25.95 -5.72
C VAL A 329 -0.74 -27.42 -5.96
N THR A 330 -0.09 -28.34 -5.24
CA THR A 330 -0.18 -29.79 -5.50
C THR A 330 -0.84 -30.57 -4.37
N SER A 331 -1.66 -31.56 -4.73
CA SER A 331 -2.38 -32.43 -3.78
C SER A 331 -2.40 -33.90 -4.21
N VAL A 332 -2.76 -34.73 -3.23
CA VAL A 332 -2.92 -36.17 -3.33
C VAL A 332 -4.21 -36.55 -2.61
N SER A 333 -5.24 -37.02 -3.32
CA SER A 333 -6.43 -37.60 -2.69
C SER A 333 -6.31 -39.12 -2.51
N LYS A 334 -5.41 -39.77 -3.25
CA LYS A 334 -5.10 -41.19 -3.11
C LYS A 334 -3.64 -41.48 -3.48
N GLY A 335 -3.01 -42.37 -2.71
CA GLY A 335 -1.60 -42.72 -2.88
C GLY A 335 -0.68 -41.88 -1.99
N SER A 336 0.63 -41.99 -2.21
CA SER A 336 1.66 -41.27 -1.43
C SER A 336 2.54 -40.35 -2.28
N PHE A 337 2.30 -40.30 -3.59
CA PHE A 337 3.10 -39.49 -4.51
C PHE A 337 2.49 -38.10 -4.67
N THR A 338 3.27 -37.07 -4.34
CA THR A 338 2.90 -35.67 -4.58
C THR A 338 3.49 -35.21 -5.91
N PRO A 339 2.69 -34.61 -6.83
CA PRO A 339 3.21 -34.07 -8.08
C PRO A 339 4.37 -33.10 -7.88
N GLY A 340 5.33 -33.15 -8.80
CA GLY A 340 6.49 -32.28 -8.77
C GLY A 340 7.41 -32.49 -9.95
N VAL A 341 8.42 -31.62 -10.07
CA VAL A 341 9.42 -31.73 -11.14
C VAL A 341 10.42 -32.84 -10.81
N THR A 342 10.66 -33.74 -11.76
CA THR A 342 11.63 -34.84 -11.57
C THR A 342 12.95 -34.57 -12.29
N GLY A 343 13.94 -35.45 -12.11
CA GLY A 343 15.32 -35.25 -12.60
C GLY A 343 15.46 -35.14 -14.13
N ASN A 344 14.39 -35.38 -14.89
CA ASN A 344 14.32 -35.14 -16.34
C ASN A 344 13.77 -33.75 -16.71
N GLY A 345 13.48 -32.88 -15.73
CA GLY A 345 12.95 -31.53 -15.95
C GLY A 345 11.49 -31.50 -16.37
N ARG A 346 10.67 -32.47 -15.93
CA ARG A 346 9.23 -32.56 -16.27
C ARG A 346 8.36 -32.62 -15.03
N LEU A 347 7.15 -32.07 -15.11
CA LEU A 347 6.12 -32.24 -14.09
C LEU A 347 5.57 -33.66 -14.13
N ARG A 348 5.89 -34.47 -13.11
CA ARG A 348 5.30 -35.80 -12.95
C ARG A 348 4.03 -35.70 -12.13
N MET A 349 2.94 -36.20 -12.71
CA MET A 349 1.63 -36.24 -12.06
C MET A 349 1.43 -37.56 -11.30
N THR A 350 1.95 -38.67 -11.79
CA THR A 350 1.82 -40.00 -11.16
C THR A 350 3.04 -40.87 -11.42
N GLU A 351 3.19 -41.90 -10.61
CA GLU A 351 4.17 -42.98 -10.80
C GLU A 351 3.48 -44.21 -11.40
N ALA A 352 4.28 -45.17 -11.88
CA ALA A 352 3.80 -46.51 -12.25
C ALA A 352 3.43 -47.34 -11.00
N ALA A 353 2.51 -46.81 -10.20
CA ALA A 353 2.00 -47.38 -8.97
C ALA A 353 0.46 -47.39 -9.01
N SER A 354 -0.16 -48.38 -8.40
CA SER A 354 -1.62 -48.53 -8.41
C SER A 354 -2.32 -47.53 -7.47
N ASN A 355 -3.55 -47.14 -7.83
CA ASN A 355 -4.47 -46.33 -7.03
C ASN A 355 -3.89 -44.97 -6.61
N GLN A 356 -3.42 -44.16 -7.56
CA GLN A 356 -3.03 -42.77 -7.33
C GLN A 356 -4.11 -41.81 -7.85
N ALA A 357 -4.33 -40.71 -7.13
CA ALA A 357 -5.07 -39.55 -7.63
C ALA A 357 -4.39 -38.29 -7.10
N THR A 358 -3.95 -37.46 -8.04
CA THR A 358 -3.13 -36.29 -7.78
C THR A 358 -3.65 -35.08 -8.54
N ALA A 359 -3.32 -33.88 -8.08
CA ALA A 359 -3.60 -32.65 -8.81
C ALA A 359 -2.49 -31.61 -8.65
N ALA A 360 -2.35 -30.76 -9.68
CA ALA A 360 -1.53 -29.56 -9.69
C ALA A 360 -2.39 -28.41 -10.25
N THR A 361 -2.68 -27.40 -9.42
CA THR A 361 -3.53 -26.26 -9.79
C THR A 361 -2.67 -25.04 -10.04
N LEU A 362 -2.80 -24.47 -11.24
CA LEU A 362 -2.07 -23.28 -11.65
C LEU A 362 -2.67 -22.03 -10.98
N GLN A 363 -1.82 -21.19 -10.40
CA GLN A 363 -2.19 -19.97 -9.67
C GLN A 363 -2.44 -18.79 -10.63
N ARG A 364 -3.38 -18.98 -11.56
CA ARG A 364 -3.89 -17.94 -12.46
C ARG A 364 -5.41 -18.01 -12.49
N GLU A 365 -6.06 -16.88 -12.26
CA GLU A 365 -7.51 -16.73 -12.38
C GLU A 365 -7.85 -16.36 -13.82
N ILE A 366 -8.75 -17.14 -14.44
CA ILE A 366 -9.10 -17.03 -15.85
C ILE A 366 -10.54 -16.55 -15.95
N PRO A 367 -10.81 -15.27 -16.27
CA PRO A 367 -12.17 -14.81 -16.49
C PRO A 367 -12.88 -15.63 -17.55
N GLY A 368 -14.06 -16.16 -17.24
CA GLY A 368 -14.78 -17.10 -18.09
C GLY A 368 -15.52 -16.43 -19.24
N ALA A 369 -16.07 -15.22 -19.07
CA ALA A 369 -16.80 -14.54 -20.12
C ALA A 369 -15.90 -13.69 -21.04
N ASP A 370 -16.24 -13.67 -22.33
CA ASP A 370 -15.52 -12.89 -23.34
C ASP A 370 -14.02 -13.16 -23.36
N ASN A 371 -13.63 -14.43 -23.29
CA ASN A 371 -12.25 -14.86 -23.23
C ASN A 371 -11.93 -15.93 -24.28
N LEU A 372 -10.66 -16.07 -24.63
CA LEU A 372 -10.15 -17.15 -25.48
C LEU A 372 -9.00 -17.78 -24.71
N ILE A 373 -9.14 -19.02 -24.28
CA ILE A 373 -8.16 -19.77 -23.50
C ILE A 373 -7.51 -20.79 -24.42
N VAL A 374 -6.18 -20.83 -24.47
CA VAL A 374 -5.38 -21.79 -25.23
C VAL A 374 -4.35 -22.40 -24.30
N LEU A 375 -4.45 -23.69 -24.04
CA LEU A 375 -3.49 -24.48 -23.27
C LEU A 375 -2.73 -25.40 -24.22
N GLU A 376 -1.40 -25.30 -24.21
CA GLU A 376 -0.51 -26.24 -24.88
C GLU A 376 0.40 -26.94 -23.88
N PHE A 377 0.70 -28.22 -24.13
CA PHE A 377 1.69 -28.98 -23.37
C PHE A 377 2.14 -30.23 -24.13
N ASP A 378 3.33 -30.70 -23.79
CA ASP A 378 3.86 -31.98 -24.23
C ASP A 378 3.49 -33.06 -23.20
N TYR A 379 2.94 -34.18 -23.66
CA TYR A 379 2.49 -35.28 -22.82
C TYR A 379 3.35 -36.53 -23.01
N TYR A 380 3.70 -37.17 -21.89
CA TYR A 380 4.44 -38.42 -21.84
C TYR A 380 3.72 -39.42 -20.94
N ALA A 381 3.59 -40.66 -21.41
CA ALA A 381 3.07 -41.78 -20.65
C ALA A 381 3.90 -43.03 -20.89
N TYR A 382 4.40 -43.65 -19.82
CA TYR A 382 5.31 -44.80 -19.93
C TYR A 382 5.49 -45.59 -18.63
N GLY A 383 6.21 -46.72 -18.73
CA GLY A 383 6.79 -47.42 -17.58
C GLY A 383 5.84 -48.33 -16.80
N GLY A 384 4.55 -48.35 -17.15
CA GLY A 384 3.54 -49.21 -16.55
C GLY A 384 2.84 -50.12 -17.57
N SER A 385 1.52 -50.23 -17.43
CA SER A 385 0.63 -51.12 -18.16
C SER A 385 -0.49 -50.40 -18.94
N GLY A 386 -0.37 -49.09 -19.21
CA GLY A 386 -1.31 -48.35 -20.06
C GLY A 386 -2.56 -47.79 -19.35
N ALA A 387 -2.42 -47.17 -18.18
CA ALA A 387 -3.57 -46.59 -17.46
C ALA A 387 -3.21 -45.58 -16.36
N ASP A 388 -4.16 -44.81 -15.82
CA ASP A 388 -5.46 -44.54 -16.45
C ASP A 388 -5.37 -43.28 -17.33
N GLY A 389 -4.55 -42.31 -16.92
CA GLY A 389 -4.22 -41.11 -17.71
C GLY A 389 -4.21 -39.83 -16.88
N VAL A 390 -4.39 -38.70 -17.56
CA VAL A 390 -4.50 -37.36 -16.97
C VAL A 390 -5.77 -36.66 -17.41
N ALA A 391 -6.28 -35.73 -16.60
CA ALA A 391 -7.33 -34.82 -17.04
C ALA A 391 -6.95 -33.35 -16.83
N VAL A 392 -7.27 -32.53 -17.83
CA VAL A 392 -7.23 -31.07 -17.78
C VAL A 392 -8.59 -30.59 -17.27
N VAL A 393 -8.58 -29.82 -16.18
CA VAL A 393 -9.78 -29.41 -15.46
C VAL A 393 -9.85 -27.89 -15.41
N LEU A 394 -10.95 -27.33 -15.90
CA LEU A 394 -11.35 -25.95 -15.63
C LEU A 394 -12.43 -25.98 -14.55
N SER A 395 -12.21 -25.32 -13.41
CA SER A 395 -13.12 -25.29 -12.27
C SER A 395 -13.53 -23.87 -11.89
N ASP A 396 -14.74 -23.70 -11.35
CA ASP A 396 -15.21 -22.44 -10.76
C ASP A 396 -14.28 -21.97 -9.62
N ALA A 397 -13.73 -20.76 -9.73
CA ALA A 397 -12.81 -20.20 -8.76
C ALA A 397 -13.45 -19.88 -7.40
N LEU A 398 -14.78 -19.80 -7.32
CA LEU A 398 -15.52 -19.61 -6.06
C LEU A 398 -15.58 -20.87 -5.18
N ILE A 399 -15.22 -22.03 -5.73
CA ILE A 399 -15.19 -23.31 -5.02
C ILE A 399 -13.74 -23.74 -4.91
N THR A 400 -13.27 -24.06 -3.69
CA THR A 400 -11.89 -24.51 -3.49
C THR A 400 -11.63 -25.80 -4.29
N PRO A 401 -10.70 -25.79 -5.26
CA PRO A 401 -10.43 -26.96 -6.08
C PRO A 401 -9.99 -28.17 -5.24
N GLN A 402 -10.63 -29.32 -5.45
CA GLN A 402 -10.30 -30.58 -4.80
C GLN A 402 -10.37 -31.71 -5.84
N PRO A 403 -9.35 -32.58 -5.96
CA PRO A 403 -9.37 -33.68 -6.91
C PRO A 403 -10.49 -34.67 -6.61
N GLY A 404 -11.14 -35.13 -7.68
CA GLY A 404 -12.17 -36.18 -7.64
C GLY A 404 -11.58 -37.59 -7.50
N SER A 405 -12.39 -38.60 -7.84
CA SER A 405 -12.02 -39.99 -7.65
C SER A 405 -10.89 -40.49 -8.56
N TYR A 406 -10.11 -41.45 -8.06
CA TYR A 406 -8.99 -42.10 -8.72
C TYR A 406 -9.42 -43.15 -9.76
N GLY A 407 -8.44 -43.73 -10.45
CA GLY A 407 -8.63 -44.69 -11.53
C GLY A 407 -9.21 -44.04 -12.79
N GLY A 408 -10.15 -44.71 -13.45
CA GLY A 408 -10.79 -44.25 -14.68
C GLY A 408 -11.66 -42.98 -14.58
N SER A 409 -11.83 -42.43 -13.37
CA SER A 409 -12.42 -41.09 -13.16
C SER A 409 -11.42 -39.96 -13.40
N LEU A 410 -10.14 -40.29 -13.57
CA LEU A 410 -9.03 -39.38 -13.86
C LEU A 410 -8.90 -38.20 -12.90
N GLY A 411 -9.35 -38.33 -11.65
CA GLY A 411 -9.38 -37.21 -10.71
C GLY A 411 -10.42 -36.13 -11.05
N TYR A 412 -11.28 -36.32 -12.06
CA TYR A 412 -12.34 -35.38 -12.43
C TYR A 412 -13.74 -35.86 -12.05
N ALA A 413 -14.12 -37.08 -12.42
CA ALA A 413 -15.48 -37.57 -12.24
C ALA A 413 -15.70 -38.29 -10.89
N GLN A 414 -16.96 -38.35 -10.46
CA GLN A 414 -17.41 -39.08 -9.28
C GLN A 414 -17.42 -40.61 -9.49
N ARG A 415 -17.53 -41.36 -8.38
CA ARG A 415 -17.83 -42.81 -8.40
C ARG A 415 -18.98 -43.17 -7.46
N ASN A 416 -19.64 -44.30 -7.71
CA ASN A 416 -20.74 -44.82 -6.87
C ASN A 416 -20.29 -45.48 -5.55
N ASN A 417 -19.01 -45.35 -5.17
CA ASN A 417 -18.46 -45.79 -3.89
C ASN A 417 -18.48 -44.69 -2.81
N GLY A 418 -18.98 -43.49 -3.14
CA GLY A 418 -19.00 -42.31 -2.26
C GLY A 418 -17.91 -41.30 -2.56
N ASP A 419 -16.93 -41.62 -3.42
CA ASP A 419 -15.92 -40.65 -3.86
C ASP A 419 -16.58 -39.57 -4.73
N SER A 420 -16.35 -38.31 -4.37
CA SER A 420 -16.84 -37.16 -5.12
C SER A 420 -16.07 -36.95 -6.42
N GLY A 421 -16.66 -36.20 -7.36
CA GLY A 421 -15.92 -35.62 -8.48
C GLY A 421 -15.16 -34.36 -8.07
N PHE A 422 -14.46 -33.74 -9.01
CA PHE A 422 -13.61 -32.58 -8.76
C PHE A 422 -14.43 -31.38 -8.29
N ALA A 423 -14.13 -30.84 -7.12
CA ALA A 423 -14.89 -29.74 -6.54
C ALA A 423 -14.86 -28.50 -7.46
N GLY A 424 -16.04 -28.00 -7.82
CA GLY A 424 -16.19 -26.88 -8.74
C GLY A 424 -15.86 -27.20 -10.21
N GLY A 425 -15.59 -28.46 -10.57
CA GLY A 425 -15.26 -28.86 -11.94
C GLY A 425 -16.35 -28.42 -12.94
N TRP A 426 -15.98 -27.61 -13.91
CA TRP A 426 -16.88 -27.13 -14.97
C TRP A 426 -16.66 -27.86 -16.29
N LEU A 427 -15.39 -28.12 -16.65
CA LEU A 427 -15.01 -28.87 -17.84
C LEU A 427 -13.82 -29.76 -17.55
N GLY A 428 -13.95 -31.06 -17.84
CA GLY A 428 -12.88 -32.04 -17.69
C GLY A 428 -12.54 -32.71 -19.01
N ILE A 429 -11.29 -32.61 -19.45
CA ILE A 429 -10.78 -33.19 -20.69
C ILE A 429 -9.77 -34.27 -20.32
N GLY A 430 -10.16 -35.54 -20.43
CA GLY A 430 -9.34 -36.69 -20.11
C GLY A 430 -8.53 -37.16 -21.31
N LEU A 431 -7.21 -37.27 -21.14
CA LEU A 431 -6.34 -38.08 -21.98
C LEU A 431 -6.37 -39.50 -21.37
N ASP A 432 -7.26 -40.34 -21.89
CA ASP A 432 -7.67 -41.60 -21.27
C ASP A 432 -7.02 -42.80 -21.98
N GLU A 433 -6.05 -43.41 -21.31
CA GLU A 433 -5.27 -44.53 -21.84
C GLU A 433 -6.07 -45.84 -21.74
N PHE A 434 -6.77 -46.03 -20.62
CA PHE A 434 -7.46 -47.28 -20.33
C PHE A 434 -8.88 -47.36 -20.92
N GLY A 435 -9.48 -46.21 -21.24
CA GLY A 435 -10.85 -46.09 -21.75
C GLY A 435 -11.92 -46.05 -20.67
N ASN A 436 -11.47 -45.93 -19.42
CA ASN A 436 -12.19 -45.43 -18.27
C ASN A 436 -13.24 -44.36 -18.56
N PHE A 437 -12.72 -43.19 -18.87
CA PHE A 437 -13.28 -41.87 -18.66
C PHE A 437 -14.49 -41.63 -19.55
N SER A 438 -14.57 -42.21 -20.74
CA SER A 438 -15.76 -42.13 -21.62
C SER A 438 -16.87 -43.14 -21.25
N ASN A 439 -16.61 -44.08 -20.34
CA ASN A 439 -17.54 -45.15 -19.99
C ASN A 439 -18.55 -44.72 -18.92
N ARG A 440 -19.79 -45.22 -19.00
CA ARG A 440 -20.86 -45.00 -18.01
C ARG A 440 -20.77 -45.86 -16.74
N SER A 441 -19.65 -46.56 -16.55
CA SER A 441 -19.48 -47.49 -15.43
C SER A 441 -19.03 -46.78 -14.15
N GLU A 442 -19.11 -47.49 -13.02
CA GLU A 442 -18.66 -47.00 -11.69
C GLU A 442 -19.37 -45.72 -11.20
N GLY A 443 -20.60 -45.46 -11.66
CA GLY A 443 -21.41 -44.32 -11.19
C GLY A 443 -21.25 -43.03 -11.98
N ARG A 444 -20.45 -43.03 -13.05
CA ARG A 444 -20.35 -41.88 -13.97
C ARG A 444 -21.59 -41.73 -14.82
N VAL A 445 -21.98 -40.48 -15.09
CA VAL A 445 -23.20 -40.16 -15.83
C VAL A 445 -22.89 -40.08 -17.34
N GLY A 446 -23.68 -40.79 -18.15
CA GLY A 446 -23.56 -40.82 -19.62
C GLY A 446 -22.33 -41.59 -20.14
N GLY A 447 -22.20 -41.67 -21.48
CA GLY A 447 -21.04 -42.25 -22.16
C GLY A 447 -21.25 -43.64 -22.79
N ASN A 448 -20.15 -44.21 -23.28
CA ASN A 448 -20.13 -45.43 -24.09
C ASN A 448 -20.53 -46.69 -23.29
N SER A 449 -21.06 -47.70 -23.99
CA SER A 449 -21.23 -49.07 -23.45
C SER A 449 -19.90 -49.81 -23.56
N GLY A 450 -19.01 -49.60 -22.59
CA GLY A 450 -17.69 -50.21 -22.58
C GLY A 450 -16.57 -49.17 -22.56
N ARG A 451 -15.34 -49.66 -22.50
CA ARG A 451 -14.14 -48.83 -22.51
C ARG A 451 -13.80 -48.41 -23.93
N THR A 452 -13.33 -47.17 -24.09
CA THR A 452 -12.71 -46.70 -25.32
C THR A 452 -11.24 -46.37 -25.04
N PRO A 453 -10.32 -47.36 -25.08
CA PRO A 453 -8.91 -47.13 -24.79
C PRO A 453 -8.29 -46.08 -25.69
N ASP A 454 -7.22 -45.44 -25.22
CA ASP A 454 -6.46 -44.45 -25.99
C ASP A 454 -7.34 -43.38 -26.63
N SER A 455 -8.17 -42.70 -25.84
CA SER A 455 -9.09 -41.68 -26.33
C SER A 455 -8.92 -40.34 -25.60
N VAL A 456 -9.34 -39.27 -26.25
CA VAL A 456 -9.61 -37.99 -25.58
C VAL A 456 -11.10 -37.92 -25.35
N ALA A 457 -11.52 -37.76 -24.09
CA ALA A 457 -12.92 -37.67 -23.72
C ALA A 457 -13.21 -36.42 -22.88
N VAL A 458 -14.38 -35.83 -23.10
CA VAL A 458 -14.81 -34.56 -22.49
C VAL A 458 -16.02 -34.81 -21.60
N ARG A 459 -15.94 -34.33 -20.36
CA ARG A 459 -17.01 -34.36 -19.36
C ARG A 459 -17.36 -32.96 -18.89
N GLY A 460 -18.65 -32.77 -18.62
CA GLY A 460 -19.25 -31.50 -18.24
C GLY A 460 -19.18 -31.18 -16.75
N SER A 461 -19.97 -30.20 -16.33
CA SER A 461 -19.90 -29.60 -15.00
C SER A 461 -20.41 -30.49 -13.86
N ALA A 462 -19.91 -30.21 -12.65
CA ALA A 462 -20.47 -30.68 -11.39
C ALA A 462 -21.98 -30.34 -11.28
N PRO A 463 -22.77 -31.11 -10.53
CA PRO A 463 -22.37 -32.28 -9.74
C PRO A 463 -22.36 -33.60 -10.52
N ASP A 464 -22.87 -33.62 -11.76
CA ASP A 464 -23.11 -34.87 -12.50
C ASP A 464 -21.94 -35.29 -13.40
N TYR A 465 -21.06 -34.35 -13.79
CA TYR A 465 -19.89 -34.60 -14.63
C TYR A 465 -20.23 -35.42 -15.89
N ALA A 466 -21.36 -35.07 -16.51
CA ALA A 466 -21.95 -35.81 -17.61
C ALA A 466 -20.97 -35.93 -18.79
N TYR A 467 -20.91 -37.12 -19.41
CA TYR A 467 -20.15 -37.31 -20.64
C TYR A 467 -20.71 -36.44 -21.78
N LEU A 468 -19.83 -35.73 -22.49
CA LEU A 468 -20.22 -34.81 -23.56
C LEU A 468 -19.77 -35.28 -24.96
N ALA A 469 -18.49 -35.64 -25.11
CA ALA A 469 -17.91 -36.07 -26.39
C ALA A 469 -16.62 -36.88 -26.19
N ASP A 470 -16.19 -37.60 -27.23
CA ASP A 470 -14.87 -38.24 -27.31
C ASP A 470 -14.32 -38.24 -28.74
N SER A 471 -13.05 -38.64 -28.88
CA SER A 471 -12.38 -38.82 -30.16
C SER A 471 -12.55 -40.20 -30.79
N GLY A 472 -13.21 -41.13 -30.10
CA GLY A 472 -12.98 -42.57 -30.30
C GLY A 472 -11.54 -43.00 -29.98
N GLN A 473 -11.22 -44.27 -30.26
CA GLN A 473 -9.86 -44.82 -30.08
C GLN A 473 -8.88 -44.21 -31.09
N LEU A 474 -7.75 -43.72 -30.60
CA LEU A 474 -6.73 -43.04 -31.38
C LEU A 474 -5.65 -44.01 -31.88
N ASN A 475 -5.10 -43.74 -33.06
CA ASN A 475 -3.91 -44.41 -33.60
C ASN A 475 -2.96 -43.36 -34.23
N PRO A 476 -1.74 -43.15 -33.69
CA PRO A 476 -1.20 -43.78 -32.49
C PRO A 476 -2.00 -43.42 -31.23
N GLY A 477 -1.93 -44.32 -30.23
CA GLY A 477 -2.63 -44.20 -28.95
C GLY A 477 -2.17 -43.00 -28.12
N VAL A 478 -2.80 -42.77 -26.96
CA VAL A 478 -2.45 -41.66 -26.07
C VAL A 478 -1.10 -41.94 -25.40
N ASP A 479 -0.84 -43.20 -25.04
CA ASP A 479 0.38 -43.64 -24.37
C ASP A 479 1.52 -44.10 -25.32
N ALA A 480 1.32 -43.95 -26.64
CA ALA A 480 2.33 -44.28 -27.65
C ALA A 480 3.56 -43.33 -27.65
N THR A 481 3.64 -42.44 -26.66
CA THR A 481 4.69 -41.42 -26.49
C THR A 481 5.98 -41.97 -25.90
N GLY A 482 5.87 -42.96 -24.99
CA GLY A 482 7.02 -43.48 -24.26
C GLY A 482 7.76 -42.40 -23.45
N GLN A 483 9.06 -42.60 -23.23
CA GLN A 483 9.88 -41.66 -22.42
C GLN A 483 10.39 -40.44 -23.20
N SER A 484 10.46 -40.51 -24.53
CA SER A 484 11.26 -39.58 -25.35
C SER A 484 10.50 -38.89 -26.48
N SER A 485 9.31 -39.36 -26.85
CA SER A 485 8.59 -38.89 -28.04
C SER A 485 7.23 -38.33 -27.63
N PRO A 486 7.15 -37.08 -27.12
CA PRO A 486 5.89 -36.54 -26.65
C PRO A 486 4.88 -36.40 -27.77
N HIS A 487 3.61 -36.47 -27.40
CA HIS A 487 2.54 -35.87 -28.19
C HIS A 487 2.27 -34.48 -27.63
N ARG A 488 2.20 -33.47 -28.50
CA ARG A 488 1.83 -32.11 -28.08
C ARG A 488 0.33 -31.93 -28.23
N TYR A 489 -0.33 -31.48 -27.17
CA TYR A 489 -1.75 -31.21 -27.14
C TYR A 489 -2.00 -29.70 -27.14
N ARG A 490 -3.05 -29.28 -27.84
CA ARG A 490 -3.58 -27.91 -27.79
C ARG A 490 -5.07 -27.98 -27.45
N ILE A 491 -5.45 -27.32 -26.37
CA ILE A 491 -6.82 -27.23 -25.89
C ILE A 491 -7.25 -25.77 -25.97
N THR A 492 -8.29 -25.51 -26.74
CA THR A 492 -8.86 -24.17 -26.90
C THR A 492 -10.27 -24.13 -26.31
N VAL A 493 -10.52 -23.18 -25.40
CA VAL A 493 -11.85 -22.82 -24.93
C VAL A 493 -12.12 -21.38 -25.34
N ASP A 494 -12.90 -21.20 -26.40
CA ASP A 494 -13.33 -19.90 -26.88
C ASP A 494 -14.67 -19.57 -26.26
N SER A 495 -14.81 -18.44 -25.59
CA SER A 495 -16.05 -17.99 -24.91
C SER A 495 -16.41 -16.56 -25.32
N ARG A 496 -15.81 -16.05 -26.40
CA ARG A 496 -16.04 -14.69 -26.90
C ARG A 496 -17.51 -14.49 -27.31
N ALA A 497 -18.06 -13.31 -27.03
CA ALA A 497 -19.41 -12.94 -27.47
C ALA A 497 -19.64 -13.24 -28.96
N GLY A 498 -20.75 -13.91 -29.26
CA GLY A 498 -21.12 -14.30 -30.62
C GLY A 498 -20.49 -15.61 -31.12
N VAL A 499 -19.57 -16.23 -30.35
CA VAL A 499 -18.99 -17.55 -30.66
C VAL A 499 -19.62 -18.65 -29.79
N GLY A 500 -19.78 -18.40 -28.48
CA GLY A 500 -20.25 -19.37 -27.48
C GLY A 500 -19.08 -20.10 -26.81
N PRO A 501 -19.23 -20.72 -25.62
CA PRO A 501 -18.17 -21.53 -25.05
C PRO A 501 -17.96 -22.79 -25.91
N ILE A 502 -16.95 -22.79 -26.78
CA ILE A 502 -16.57 -23.92 -27.64
C ILE A 502 -15.25 -24.49 -27.14
N ALA A 503 -15.24 -25.78 -26.80
CA ALA A 503 -14.03 -26.52 -26.46
C ALA A 503 -13.53 -27.31 -27.67
N THR A 504 -12.26 -27.13 -28.01
CA THR A 504 -11.56 -27.85 -29.07
C THR A 504 -10.30 -28.48 -28.51
N VAL A 505 -10.06 -29.77 -28.83
CA VAL A 505 -8.84 -30.48 -28.48
C VAL A 505 -8.15 -30.93 -29.75
N GLU A 506 -6.89 -30.57 -29.89
CA GLU A 506 -6.04 -30.91 -31.02
C GLU A 506 -4.76 -31.58 -30.53
N ARG A 507 -4.16 -32.41 -31.40
CA ARG A 507 -2.92 -33.15 -31.10
C ARG A 507 -1.96 -33.16 -32.28
N ASP A 508 -0.69 -32.93 -31.99
CA ASP A 508 0.46 -33.14 -32.88
C ASP A 508 1.29 -34.32 -32.35
N THR A 509 1.28 -35.44 -33.08
CA THR A 509 1.99 -36.66 -32.68
C THR A 509 3.50 -36.60 -32.94
N SER A 510 3.99 -35.57 -33.63
CA SER A 510 5.43 -35.32 -33.79
C SER A 510 6.06 -34.61 -32.59
N GLY A 511 5.24 -34.00 -31.73
CA GLY A 511 5.69 -33.16 -30.61
C GLY A 511 6.29 -31.82 -31.03
N THR A 512 6.25 -31.44 -32.32
CA THR A 512 6.91 -30.22 -32.82
C THR A 512 6.08 -28.94 -32.66
N GLY A 513 4.76 -29.08 -32.47
CA GLY A 513 3.82 -27.96 -32.35
C GLY A 513 3.42 -27.33 -33.68
N ASN A 514 3.76 -27.96 -34.81
CA ASN A 514 3.47 -27.42 -36.14
C ASN A 514 2.43 -28.23 -36.92
N ASN A 515 2.04 -29.42 -36.44
CA ASN A 515 1.19 -30.36 -37.18
C ASN A 515 -0.03 -30.83 -36.37
N PHE A 516 -0.80 -29.89 -35.82
CA PHE A 516 -1.99 -30.21 -35.03
C PHE A 516 -3.13 -30.81 -35.88
N SER A 517 -3.76 -31.83 -35.34
CA SER A 517 -4.98 -32.46 -35.86
C SER A 517 -6.12 -32.34 -34.83
N GLN A 518 -7.31 -31.92 -35.27
CA GLN A 518 -8.47 -31.81 -34.39
C GLN A 518 -8.99 -33.19 -34.00
N LEU A 519 -9.08 -33.44 -32.69
CA LEU A 519 -9.60 -34.68 -32.11
C LEU A 519 -11.06 -34.54 -31.66
N VAL A 520 -11.37 -33.46 -30.96
CA VAL A 520 -12.71 -33.17 -30.42
C VAL A 520 -13.02 -31.69 -30.61
N ARG A 521 -14.26 -31.37 -31.00
CA ARG A 521 -14.80 -30.00 -31.00
C ARG A 521 -16.25 -30.06 -30.54
N ILE A 522 -16.59 -29.31 -29.49
CA ILE A 522 -17.94 -29.30 -28.91
C ILE A 522 -18.35 -27.87 -28.53
N ASP A 523 -19.58 -27.50 -28.87
CA ASP A 523 -20.23 -26.28 -28.40
C ASP A 523 -20.92 -26.57 -27.05
N LEU A 524 -20.30 -26.12 -25.96
CA LEU A 524 -20.75 -26.35 -24.60
C LEU A 524 -22.05 -25.59 -24.29
N GLY A 525 -22.30 -24.46 -24.96
CA GLY A 525 -23.52 -23.66 -24.77
C GLY A 525 -24.78 -24.34 -25.31
N SER A 526 -24.61 -25.28 -26.23
CA SER A 526 -25.70 -26.07 -26.82
C SER A 526 -26.08 -27.32 -25.99
N VAL A 527 -25.26 -27.70 -25.00
CA VAL A 527 -25.46 -28.93 -24.22
C VAL A 527 -26.28 -28.66 -22.97
N ALA A 528 -27.51 -29.17 -22.93
CA ALA A 528 -28.46 -28.90 -21.84
C ALA A 528 -27.98 -29.33 -20.44
N SER A 529 -27.08 -30.32 -20.34
CA SER A 529 -26.51 -30.79 -19.07
C SER A 529 -25.28 -30.00 -18.61
N GLN A 530 -24.81 -29.03 -19.40
CA GLN A 530 -23.64 -28.23 -19.09
C GLN A 530 -24.08 -26.91 -18.43
N SER A 531 -23.48 -26.56 -17.29
CA SER A 531 -23.76 -25.26 -16.66
C SER A 531 -23.17 -24.11 -17.46
N THR A 532 -23.69 -22.90 -17.25
CA THR A 532 -23.06 -21.67 -17.75
C THR A 532 -21.60 -21.59 -17.30
N ILE A 533 -20.76 -20.95 -18.10
CA ILE A 533 -19.35 -20.73 -17.74
C ILE A 533 -19.26 -19.92 -16.44
N PRO A 534 -18.45 -20.35 -15.47
CA PRO A 534 -18.16 -19.57 -14.26
C PRO A 534 -17.61 -18.18 -14.57
N GLU A 535 -17.80 -17.22 -13.65
CA GLU A 535 -17.26 -15.87 -13.79
C GLU A 535 -15.73 -15.90 -13.93
N ASN A 536 -15.09 -16.71 -13.07
CA ASN A 536 -13.66 -16.96 -13.07
C ASN A 536 -13.40 -18.46 -12.95
N LEU A 537 -12.40 -18.93 -13.68
CA LEU A 537 -11.96 -20.31 -13.75
C LEU A 537 -10.55 -20.46 -13.17
N LEU A 538 -10.27 -21.63 -12.61
CA LEU A 538 -8.93 -22.11 -12.29
C LEU A 538 -8.59 -23.34 -13.15
N LEU A 539 -7.32 -23.44 -13.57
CA LEU A 539 -6.81 -24.60 -14.29
C LEU A 539 -6.16 -25.59 -13.32
N SER A 540 -6.62 -26.84 -13.33
CA SER A 540 -5.98 -27.95 -12.63
C SER A 540 -5.62 -29.07 -13.59
N LEU A 541 -4.41 -29.59 -13.46
CA LEU A 541 -3.97 -30.83 -14.07
C LEU A 541 -4.16 -31.94 -13.05
N THR A 542 -4.79 -33.04 -13.44
CA THR A 542 -5.02 -34.19 -12.56
C THR A 542 -4.37 -35.42 -13.15
N GLY A 543 -3.77 -36.25 -12.30
CA GLY A 543 -3.17 -37.53 -12.69
C GLY A 543 -3.79 -38.67 -11.91
N SER A 544 -3.98 -39.81 -12.57
CA SER A 544 -4.69 -40.93 -11.96
C SER A 544 -4.21 -42.29 -12.42
N THR A 545 -4.19 -43.24 -11.48
CA THR A 545 -3.96 -44.66 -11.75
C THR A 545 -4.92 -45.53 -10.94
N GLY A 546 -5.13 -46.77 -11.38
CA GLY A 546 -6.07 -47.72 -10.80
C GLY A 546 -5.38 -49.05 -10.54
N GLY A 547 -6.02 -50.15 -10.96
CA GLY A 547 -5.38 -51.46 -10.97
C GLY A 547 -4.22 -51.56 -11.97
N SER A 548 -4.37 -50.87 -13.11
CA SER A 548 -3.32 -50.61 -14.09
C SER A 548 -2.71 -49.22 -13.85
N ASN A 549 -1.51 -48.97 -14.36
CA ASN A 549 -0.78 -47.72 -14.10
C ASN A 549 0.13 -47.32 -15.27
N ASN A 550 0.64 -46.10 -15.23
CA ASN A 550 1.70 -45.53 -16.04
C ASN A 550 2.28 -44.33 -15.28
N ILE A 551 3.52 -43.95 -15.59
CA ILE A 551 4.06 -42.64 -15.23
C ILE A 551 3.45 -41.64 -16.20
N HIS A 552 2.78 -40.61 -15.70
CA HIS A 552 2.26 -39.51 -16.50
C HIS A 552 3.06 -38.24 -16.21
N GLU A 553 3.66 -37.66 -17.25
CA GLU A 553 4.48 -36.46 -17.18
C GLU A 553 4.03 -35.42 -18.20
N LEU A 554 4.14 -34.15 -17.83
CA LEU A 554 3.91 -33.00 -18.69
C LEU A 554 5.17 -32.14 -18.76
N ASP A 555 5.39 -31.55 -19.93
CA ASP A 555 6.45 -30.60 -20.18
C ASP A 555 5.95 -29.45 -21.07
N ASN A 556 6.70 -28.36 -21.11
CA ASN A 556 6.43 -27.20 -21.97
C ASN A 556 4.98 -26.68 -21.88
N VAL A 557 4.47 -26.54 -20.64
CA VAL A 557 3.09 -26.09 -20.39
C VAL A 557 3.00 -24.59 -20.67
N GLN A 558 2.13 -24.21 -21.60
CA GLN A 558 1.83 -22.82 -21.94
C GLN A 558 0.32 -22.58 -21.84
N LEU A 559 -0.12 -21.69 -20.95
CA LEU A 559 -1.50 -21.23 -20.86
C LEU A 559 -1.58 -19.78 -21.33
N CYS A 560 -2.21 -19.55 -22.48
CA CYS A 560 -2.47 -18.24 -23.03
C CYS A 560 -3.96 -17.90 -22.95
N ALA A 561 -4.32 -16.69 -22.52
CA ALA A 561 -5.70 -16.22 -22.59
C ALA A 561 -5.83 -14.71 -22.88
N LEU A 562 -6.96 -14.26 -23.47
CA LEU A 562 -7.22 -12.82 -23.67
C LEU A 562 -7.25 -12.08 -22.32
N LYS A 563 -7.75 -12.75 -21.29
CA LYS A 563 -7.72 -12.31 -19.90
C LYS A 563 -7.12 -13.43 -19.06
N LEU A 564 -5.98 -13.16 -18.44
CA LEU A 564 -5.29 -14.08 -17.54
C LEU A 564 -4.75 -13.26 -16.37
N ASN A 565 -5.30 -13.46 -15.18
CA ASN A 565 -4.97 -12.66 -14.01
C ASN A 565 -4.13 -13.48 -13.01
N PRO A 566 -3.16 -12.89 -12.31
CA PRO A 566 -2.61 -13.52 -11.11
C PRO A 566 -3.72 -13.66 -10.07
N VAL A 567 -3.73 -14.76 -9.31
CA VAL A 567 -4.74 -15.00 -8.25
C VAL A 567 -4.66 -14.01 -7.07
N GLY A 568 -3.58 -13.22 -6.98
CA GLY A 568 -3.36 -12.27 -5.89
C GLY A 568 -3.07 -12.96 -4.55
N GLN A 569 -3.30 -12.25 -3.46
CA GLN A 569 -3.28 -12.84 -2.12
C GLN A 569 -4.53 -13.71 -1.93
N GLN A 570 -4.33 -14.95 -1.50
CA GLN A 570 -5.40 -15.91 -1.27
C GLN A 570 -5.58 -16.15 0.23
N VAL A 571 -6.78 -16.58 0.61
CA VAL A 571 -6.99 -17.17 1.93
C VAL A 571 -6.32 -18.55 1.92
N ASP A 572 -5.38 -18.81 2.84
CA ASP A 572 -4.71 -20.11 2.91
C ASP A 572 -5.72 -21.20 3.26
N HIS A 573 -6.47 -21.04 4.35
CA HIS A 573 -7.58 -21.91 4.72
C HIS A 573 -8.54 -21.19 5.67
N PHE A 574 -9.65 -21.85 6.03
CA PHE A 574 -10.60 -21.37 7.02
C PHE A 574 -10.59 -22.24 8.28
N GLU A 575 -10.73 -21.59 9.43
CA GLU A 575 -11.00 -22.25 10.70
C GLU A 575 -12.39 -21.88 11.22
N ILE A 576 -13.16 -22.86 11.70
CA ILE A 576 -14.46 -22.63 12.34
C ILE A 576 -14.37 -23.07 13.81
N VAL A 577 -14.63 -22.15 14.72
CA VAL A 577 -14.67 -22.40 16.17
C VAL A 577 -16.12 -22.46 16.62
N HIS A 578 -16.49 -23.56 17.29
CA HIS A 578 -17.78 -23.80 17.93
C HIS A 578 -17.58 -24.54 19.26
N ASP A 579 -18.59 -24.55 20.12
CA ASP A 579 -18.51 -25.15 21.46
C ASP A 579 -18.70 -26.68 21.48
N GLY A 580 -19.23 -27.24 20.38
CA GLY A 580 -19.47 -28.67 20.19
C GLY A 580 -20.90 -29.13 20.49
N VAL A 581 -21.82 -28.24 20.90
CA VAL A 581 -23.19 -28.59 21.27
C VAL A 581 -24.16 -27.60 20.63
N ALA A 582 -25.01 -28.08 19.71
CA ALA A 582 -26.10 -27.27 19.18
C ALA A 582 -27.47 -27.84 19.58
N LEU A 583 -28.50 -26.99 19.63
CA LEU A 583 -29.86 -27.41 19.96
C LEU A 583 -30.79 -27.20 18.77
N THR A 584 -31.74 -28.11 18.56
CA THR A 584 -32.68 -28.03 17.42
C THR A 584 -33.68 -26.90 17.52
N CYS A 585 -33.85 -26.34 18.73
CA CYS A 585 -34.84 -25.30 19.03
C CYS A 585 -34.28 -23.87 19.10
N GLN A 586 -32.97 -23.68 18.90
CA GLN A 586 -32.31 -22.37 18.86
C GLN A 586 -31.17 -22.37 17.82
N SER A 587 -30.70 -21.19 17.42
CA SER A 587 -29.56 -21.04 16.51
C SER A 587 -28.24 -21.21 17.25
N GLU A 588 -27.29 -21.90 16.62
CA GLU A 588 -25.92 -22.05 17.09
C GLU A 588 -25.00 -21.02 16.44
N THR A 589 -24.19 -20.29 17.21
CA THR A 589 -23.29 -19.26 16.67
C THR A 589 -21.85 -19.76 16.62
N VAL A 590 -21.29 -19.79 15.42
CA VAL A 590 -19.89 -20.19 15.19
C VAL A 590 -19.03 -18.98 14.82
N THR A 591 -17.75 -19.04 15.15
CA THR A 591 -16.76 -18.05 14.72
C THR A 591 -15.96 -18.62 13.54
N VAL A 592 -15.86 -17.87 12.44
CA VAL A 592 -15.10 -18.23 11.25
C VAL A 592 -13.89 -17.32 11.13
N ARG A 593 -12.69 -17.90 11.01
CA ARG A 593 -11.41 -17.20 10.80
C ARG A 593 -10.89 -17.47 9.39
N ALA A 594 -10.41 -16.43 8.72
CA ALA A 594 -9.70 -16.54 7.45
C ALA A 594 -8.19 -16.48 7.71
N CYS A 595 -7.47 -17.56 7.45
CA CYS A 595 -6.04 -17.65 7.72
C CYS A 595 -5.24 -17.18 6.50
N ALA A 596 -4.22 -16.35 6.72
CA ALA A 596 -3.29 -15.93 5.67
C ALA A 596 -2.15 -16.94 5.46
N ASN A 597 -1.94 -17.84 6.42
CA ASN A 597 -0.88 -18.86 6.36
C ASN A 597 -1.31 -20.17 7.04
N ALA A 598 -0.53 -21.22 6.83
CA ALA A 598 -0.82 -22.57 7.30
C ALA A 598 -0.89 -22.71 8.84
N ALA A 599 -0.19 -21.85 9.60
CA ALA A 599 -0.22 -21.86 11.06
C ALA A 599 -1.39 -21.06 11.65
N CYS A 600 -2.07 -20.25 10.83
CA CYS A 600 -3.10 -19.28 11.22
C CYS A 600 -2.69 -18.33 12.38
N ASP A 601 -1.39 -18.06 12.51
CA ASP A 601 -0.87 -16.99 13.37
C ASP A 601 -0.91 -15.62 12.67
N GLN A 602 -1.21 -15.62 11.37
CA GLN A 602 -1.55 -14.46 10.56
C GLN A 602 -2.95 -14.66 9.97
N LEU A 603 -3.82 -13.67 10.19
CA LEU A 603 -5.16 -13.66 9.60
C LEU A 603 -5.15 -12.90 8.27
N PHE A 604 -6.01 -13.32 7.34
CA PHE A 604 -6.28 -12.60 6.11
C PHE A 604 -7.24 -11.43 6.41
N THR A 605 -6.74 -10.20 6.43
CA THR A 605 -7.50 -9.04 6.95
C THR A 605 -8.32 -8.30 5.90
N ASP A 606 -8.02 -8.46 4.62
CA ASP A 606 -8.78 -7.87 3.53
C ASP A 606 -10.20 -8.50 3.45
N PRO A 607 -11.19 -7.81 2.85
CA PRO A 607 -12.55 -8.35 2.75
C PRO A 607 -12.61 -9.71 2.03
N VAL A 608 -13.24 -10.69 2.65
CA VAL A 608 -13.48 -12.03 2.10
C VAL A 608 -14.97 -12.36 2.15
N ASN A 609 -15.52 -12.85 1.04
CA ASN A 609 -16.84 -13.48 1.02
C ASN A 609 -16.68 -15.00 1.03
N ALA A 610 -16.93 -15.63 2.18
CA ALA A 610 -16.79 -17.08 2.39
C ALA A 610 -18.15 -17.79 2.22
N THR A 611 -18.21 -18.83 1.41
CA THR A 611 -19.44 -19.62 1.21
C THR A 611 -19.46 -20.80 2.19
N LEU A 612 -20.38 -20.78 3.14
CA LEU A 612 -20.55 -21.77 4.20
C LEU A 612 -21.37 -22.99 3.73
N ALA A 613 -21.05 -24.14 4.30
CA ALA A 613 -21.90 -25.33 4.31
C ALA A 613 -22.39 -25.63 5.75
N PRO A 614 -23.62 -26.14 5.94
CA PRO A 614 -24.61 -26.47 4.90
C PRO A 614 -25.11 -25.23 4.14
N SER A 615 -25.66 -25.41 2.94
CA SER A 615 -26.08 -24.28 2.08
C SER A 615 -27.36 -23.57 2.57
N SER A 616 -28.01 -24.10 3.60
CA SER A 616 -29.21 -23.54 4.24
C SER A 616 -29.10 -23.58 5.76
N GLY A 617 -29.91 -22.78 6.44
CA GLY A 617 -29.94 -22.68 7.91
C GLY A 617 -29.13 -21.52 8.48
N TRP A 618 -28.24 -20.90 7.71
CA TRP A 618 -27.49 -19.72 8.15
C TRP A 618 -28.36 -18.45 8.15
N ALA A 619 -28.33 -17.71 9.26
CA ALA A 619 -28.96 -16.40 9.36
C ALA A 619 -28.33 -15.43 8.35
N GLY A 620 -29.15 -14.81 7.49
CA GLY A 620 -28.68 -13.90 6.43
C GLY A 620 -28.20 -14.59 5.14
N GLY A 621 -28.23 -15.93 5.07
CA GLY A 621 -27.76 -16.71 3.94
C GLY A 621 -26.39 -17.36 4.21
N ASN A 622 -25.94 -18.23 3.30
CA ASN A 622 -24.71 -19.01 3.48
C ASN A 622 -23.45 -18.32 2.94
N VAL A 623 -23.50 -17.03 2.59
CA VAL A 623 -22.33 -16.23 2.21
C VAL A 623 -22.00 -15.29 3.36
N LEU A 624 -20.86 -15.52 4.01
CA LEU A 624 -20.37 -14.76 5.16
C LEU A 624 -19.31 -13.76 4.71
N SER A 625 -19.57 -12.47 4.91
CA SER A 625 -18.56 -11.42 4.72
C SER A 625 -17.67 -11.30 5.96
N ILE A 626 -16.36 -11.43 5.75
CA ILE A 626 -15.33 -11.36 6.79
C ILE A 626 -14.46 -10.15 6.50
N SER A 627 -14.26 -9.29 7.51
CA SER A 627 -13.29 -8.19 7.47
C SER A 627 -12.43 -8.22 8.73
N GLY A 628 -11.14 -7.90 8.62
CA GLY A 628 -10.20 -8.04 9.75
C GLY A 628 -9.89 -9.50 10.12
N GLY A 629 -10.28 -10.47 9.28
CA GLY A 629 -9.89 -11.88 9.38
C GLY A 629 -10.74 -12.77 10.29
N THR A 630 -11.80 -12.27 10.91
CA THR A 630 -12.73 -13.08 11.72
C THR A 630 -14.15 -12.54 11.64
N ALA A 631 -15.15 -13.43 11.60
CA ALA A 631 -16.58 -13.09 11.68
C ALA A 631 -17.37 -14.19 12.39
N GLN A 632 -18.62 -13.91 12.75
CA GLN A 632 -19.55 -14.89 13.33
C GLN A 632 -20.68 -15.21 12.35
N ALA A 633 -21.19 -16.44 12.40
CA ALA A 633 -22.36 -16.88 11.65
C ALA A 633 -23.25 -17.75 12.54
N SER A 634 -24.57 -17.56 12.45
CA SER A 634 -25.54 -18.33 13.24
C SER A 634 -26.27 -19.35 12.36
N LEU A 635 -26.20 -20.63 12.73
CA LEU A 635 -26.80 -21.77 12.05
C LEU A 635 -28.01 -22.27 12.83
N GLN A 636 -29.17 -22.34 12.18
CA GLN A 636 -30.36 -22.98 12.72
C GLN A 636 -30.65 -24.29 11.99
N HIS A 637 -30.82 -25.38 12.74
CA HIS A 637 -31.14 -26.70 12.21
C HIS A 637 -32.14 -27.41 13.13
N THR A 638 -33.35 -27.68 12.64
CA THR A 638 -34.48 -28.14 13.47
C THR A 638 -34.61 -29.66 13.58
N THR A 639 -33.62 -30.43 13.11
CA THR A 639 -33.61 -31.89 13.19
C THR A 639 -32.39 -32.36 13.96
N ALA A 640 -32.58 -33.28 14.92
CA ALA A 640 -31.47 -33.83 15.69
C ALA A 640 -30.54 -34.66 14.79
N GLY A 641 -29.23 -34.56 15.03
CA GLY A 641 -28.22 -35.24 14.23
C GLY A 641 -26.98 -34.39 13.98
N ASN A 642 -26.03 -34.92 13.21
CA ASN A 642 -24.76 -34.24 12.93
C ASN A 642 -24.86 -33.38 11.67
N VAL A 643 -24.46 -32.11 11.79
CA VAL A 643 -24.31 -31.19 10.67
C VAL A 643 -22.83 -30.95 10.41
N ARG A 644 -22.39 -31.12 9.15
CA ARG A 644 -21.00 -30.86 8.76
C ARG A 644 -20.84 -29.37 8.37
N LEU A 645 -20.07 -28.65 9.16
CA LEU A 645 -19.62 -27.29 8.87
C LEU A 645 -18.49 -27.34 7.83
N ASN A 646 -18.47 -26.38 6.91
CA ASN A 646 -17.39 -26.22 5.95
C ASN A 646 -17.40 -24.78 5.39
N VAL A 647 -16.28 -24.34 4.84
CA VAL A 647 -16.24 -23.25 3.87
C VAL A 647 -15.90 -23.87 2.52
N VAL A 648 -16.86 -23.90 1.60
CA VAL A 648 -16.70 -24.59 0.30
C VAL A 648 -15.84 -23.79 -0.69
N GLY A 649 -15.66 -22.49 -0.43
CA GLY A 649 -14.76 -21.60 -1.16
C GLY A 649 -15.05 -20.14 -0.82
N SER A 650 -14.29 -19.22 -1.44
CA SER A 650 -14.35 -17.80 -1.11
C SER A 650 -13.96 -16.89 -2.28
N GLN A 651 -14.24 -15.60 -2.12
CA GLN A 651 -13.66 -14.53 -2.94
C GLN A 651 -12.98 -13.49 -2.02
N PRO A 652 -11.66 -13.22 -2.16
CA PRO A 652 -10.69 -13.87 -3.05
C PRO A 652 -10.62 -15.40 -2.87
N SER A 653 -10.16 -16.09 -3.91
CA SER A 653 -10.13 -17.56 -3.92
C SER A 653 -9.35 -18.12 -2.74
N THR A 654 -9.88 -19.16 -2.10
CA THR A 654 -9.11 -19.94 -1.12
C THR A 654 -8.02 -20.70 -1.88
N ARG A 655 -6.84 -20.81 -1.28
CA ARG A 655 -5.73 -21.59 -1.81
C ARG A 655 -6.26 -22.98 -2.21
N PRO A 656 -5.99 -23.44 -3.45
CA PRO A 656 -6.49 -24.74 -3.89
C PRO A 656 -6.12 -25.85 -2.92
N GLN A 657 -7.01 -26.83 -2.80
CA GLN A 657 -6.83 -28.04 -2.00
C GLN A 657 -6.88 -27.84 -0.48
N SER A 658 -7.03 -26.60 -0.01
CA SER A 658 -7.24 -26.32 1.40
C SER A 658 -8.54 -26.91 1.94
N VAL A 659 -8.51 -27.34 3.20
CA VAL A 659 -9.65 -27.91 3.91
C VAL A 659 -10.03 -27.00 5.06
N THR A 660 -11.32 -26.86 5.34
CA THR A 660 -11.77 -26.19 6.56
C THR A 660 -11.40 -27.04 7.78
N LEU A 661 -10.78 -26.40 8.76
CA LEU A 661 -10.48 -26.98 10.05
C LEU A 661 -11.47 -26.45 11.07
N CYS A 662 -11.86 -27.27 12.05
CA CYS A 662 -12.73 -26.79 13.12
C CYS A 662 -12.16 -27.12 14.49
N ASP A 663 -12.48 -26.26 15.45
CA ASP A 663 -12.33 -26.54 16.88
C ASP A 663 -13.72 -26.61 17.50
N ASN A 664 -13.97 -27.69 18.22
CA ASN A 664 -15.22 -27.98 18.91
C ASN A 664 -15.11 -27.67 20.42
N GLY A 665 -14.36 -26.62 20.77
CA GLY A 665 -14.14 -26.20 22.16
C GLY A 665 -13.13 -27.07 22.92
N SER A 666 -12.27 -27.82 22.22
CA SER A 666 -11.24 -28.67 22.83
C SER A 666 -9.80 -28.25 22.52
N GLY A 667 -9.62 -27.14 21.81
CA GLY A 667 -8.32 -26.48 21.59
C GLY A 667 -7.47 -27.09 20.48
N GLY A 668 -7.99 -28.04 19.71
CA GLY A 668 -7.26 -28.67 18.61
C GLY A 668 -8.05 -28.57 17.31
N LEU A 669 -7.43 -28.09 16.24
CA LEU A 669 -8.06 -27.93 14.94
C LEU A 669 -8.02 -29.24 14.14
N SER A 670 -9.15 -29.66 13.59
CA SER A 670 -9.19 -30.74 12.59
C SER A 670 -10.45 -30.69 11.74
N SER A 671 -10.39 -31.20 10.51
CA SER A 671 -11.58 -31.33 9.65
C SER A 671 -12.64 -32.32 10.18
N SER A 672 -12.23 -33.24 11.07
CA SER A 672 -13.13 -34.20 11.75
C SER A 672 -14.01 -33.53 12.81
N LYS A 673 -13.53 -32.42 13.39
CA LYS A 673 -14.26 -31.65 14.39
C LYS A 673 -15.31 -30.73 13.80
N CYS A 674 -15.34 -30.57 12.47
CA CYS A 674 -16.39 -29.82 11.78
C CYS A 674 -17.78 -30.50 11.79
N SER A 675 -17.93 -31.62 12.48
CA SER A 675 -19.23 -32.26 12.70
C SER A 675 -19.85 -31.74 13.99
N LEU A 676 -20.86 -30.89 13.86
CA LEU A 676 -21.60 -30.28 14.96
C LEU A 676 -22.88 -31.08 15.26
N PRO A 677 -23.01 -31.72 16.44
CA PRO A 677 -24.23 -32.44 16.83
C PRO A 677 -25.33 -31.47 17.29
N PHE A 678 -26.54 -31.64 16.72
CA PHE A 678 -27.78 -30.97 17.15
C PHE A 678 -28.63 -31.91 18.02
N TYR A 679 -29.02 -31.44 19.21
CA TYR A 679 -29.83 -32.18 20.19
C TYR A 679 -31.22 -31.57 20.39
N ASP A 680 -32.23 -32.39 20.66
CA ASP A 680 -33.60 -31.93 20.95
C ASP A 680 -33.78 -31.38 22.38
N SER A 681 -32.80 -31.57 23.26
CA SER A 681 -32.77 -31.02 24.61
C SER A 681 -31.35 -30.75 25.08
N GLY A 682 -31.17 -29.74 25.92
CA GLY A 682 -29.85 -29.36 26.42
C GLY A 682 -29.88 -28.32 27.54
N LEU A 683 -28.69 -27.98 28.03
CA LEU A 683 -28.45 -26.95 29.02
C LEU A 683 -27.90 -25.72 28.29
N ALA A 684 -28.73 -24.69 28.10
CA ALA A 684 -28.32 -23.46 27.43
C ALA A 684 -27.83 -22.43 28.45
N PHE A 685 -26.61 -21.94 28.29
CA PHE A 685 -26.01 -20.86 29.08
C PHE A 685 -25.01 -20.08 28.22
N ASP A 686 -24.70 -18.86 28.63
CA ASP A 686 -23.74 -17.95 27.98
C ASP A 686 -22.89 -17.33 29.08
N VAL A 687 -21.58 -17.59 29.05
CA VAL A 687 -20.59 -17.09 29.98
C VAL A 687 -19.94 -15.87 29.34
N PRO A 688 -20.09 -14.67 29.91
CA PRO A 688 -19.41 -13.51 29.36
C PRO A 688 -17.89 -13.67 29.50
N ASP A 689 -17.14 -12.95 28.68
CA ASP A 689 -15.69 -12.89 28.85
C ASP A 689 -15.31 -12.38 30.25
N LEU A 690 -14.32 -13.02 30.84
CA LEU A 690 -13.95 -12.85 32.25
C LEU A 690 -12.72 -11.96 32.41
N THR A 691 -12.57 -11.42 33.62
CA THR A 691 -11.27 -10.95 34.12
C THR A 691 -10.73 -12.02 35.05
N SER A 692 -9.48 -12.43 34.85
CA SER A 692 -8.85 -13.50 35.62
C SER A 692 -8.98 -13.27 37.13
N HIS A 693 -9.34 -14.34 37.88
CA HIS A 693 -9.61 -14.34 39.33
C HIS A 693 -10.86 -13.56 39.79
N LYS A 694 -11.53 -12.81 38.91
CA LYS A 694 -12.78 -12.12 39.25
C LYS A 694 -13.94 -13.10 39.06
N PRO A 695 -14.74 -13.39 40.10
CA PRO A 695 -15.97 -14.16 39.93
C PRO A 695 -17.00 -13.37 39.14
N GLU A 696 -17.56 -14.01 38.11
CA GLU A 696 -18.74 -13.54 37.42
C GLU A 696 -19.96 -14.27 37.97
N SER A 697 -20.99 -13.53 38.37
CA SER A 697 -22.11 -14.06 39.12
C SER A 697 -23.41 -14.05 38.33
N SER A 698 -24.37 -14.89 38.73
CA SER A 698 -25.74 -14.91 38.17
C SER A 698 -25.84 -15.33 36.70
N ILE A 699 -24.92 -16.16 36.21
CA ILE A 699 -25.00 -16.77 34.87
C ILE A 699 -26.19 -17.74 34.85
N GLN A 700 -27.08 -17.59 33.88
CA GLN A 700 -28.31 -18.36 33.80
C GLN A 700 -28.11 -19.65 33.01
N VAL A 701 -28.31 -20.79 33.67
CA VAL A 701 -28.35 -22.11 33.03
C VAL A 701 -29.81 -22.51 32.82
N ARG A 702 -30.22 -22.67 31.57
CA ARG A 702 -31.59 -23.01 31.18
C ARG A 702 -31.66 -24.44 30.70
N ALA A 703 -32.44 -25.27 31.39
CA ALA A 703 -32.74 -26.61 30.93
C ALA A 703 -33.88 -26.55 29.90
N VAL A 704 -33.56 -26.73 28.62
CA VAL A 704 -34.51 -26.56 27.51
C VAL A 704 -34.70 -27.84 26.71
N ARG A 705 -35.87 -27.95 26.10
CA ARG A 705 -36.19 -28.96 25.08
C ARG A 705 -36.98 -28.33 23.95
N ARG A 706 -36.92 -28.92 22.78
CA ARG A 706 -37.77 -28.56 21.65
C ARG A 706 -39.23 -28.87 21.97
N ASP A 707 -40.10 -27.93 21.63
CA ASP A 707 -41.54 -28.17 21.57
C ASP A 707 -41.93 -28.80 20.23
N ASN A 708 -42.69 -29.91 20.26
CA ASN A 708 -43.03 -30.68 19.07
C ASN A 708 -44.06 -30.00 18.15
N GLN A 709 -44.68 -28.90 18.57
CA GLN A 709 -45.67 -28.18 17.76
C GLN A 709 -45.11 -26.88 17.16
N THR A 710 -44.28 -26.17 17.94
CA THR A 710 -43.79 -24.83 17.59
C THR A 710 -42.30 -24.77 17.26
N ASP A 711 -41.56 -25.85 17.51
CA ASP A 711 -40.09 -25.94 17.43
C ASP A 711 -39.33 -24.98 18.37
N ALA A 712 -40.03 -24.20 19.19
CA ALA A 712 -39.42 -23.30 20.17
C ALA A 712 -38.77 -24.07 21.34
N CYS A 713 -37.74 -23.49 21.93
CA CYS A 713 -37.18 -23.99 23.18
C CYS A 713 -38.15 -23.69 24.34
N VAL A 714 -38.63 -24.75 24.99
CA VAL A 714 -39.47 -24.69 26.20
C VAL A 714 -38.74 -25.31 27.38
N PRO A 715 -39.07 -24.95 28.63
CA PRO A 715 -38.44 -25.55 29.81
C PRO A 715 -38.59 -27.08 29.83
N ALA A 716 -37.48 -27.78 30.05
CA ALA A 716 -37.46 -29.23 30.25
C ALA A 716 -37.60 -29.61 31.73
N PHE A 717 -37.03 -28.78 32.61
CA PHE A 717 -37.10 -28.91 34.07
C PHE A 717 -37.74 -27.64 34.63
N GLU A 718 -38.69 -27.76 35.57
CA GLU A 718 -39.26 -26.61 36.28
C GLU A 718 -39.54 -26.97 37.73
N ASN A 719 -39.11 -26.10 38.64
CA ASN A 719 -39.24 -26.26 40.10
C ASN A 719 -38.69 -27.61 40.60
N VAL A 720 -37.54 -28.04 40.06
CA VAL A 720 -36.87 -29.30 40.41
C VAL A 720 -35.36 -29.10 40.58
N ARG A 721 -34.76 -29.92 41.44
CA ARG A 721 -33.30 -30.03 41.60
C ARG A 721 -32.75 -31.15 40.73
N LYS A 722 -31.67 -30.91 40.01
CA LYS A 722 -31.02 -31.91 39.14
C LYS A 722 -29.49 -31.89 39.28
N PRO A 723 -28.82 -33.06 39.32
CA PRO A 723 -27.36 -33.15 39.35
C PRO A 723 -26.77 -32.93 37.96
N VAL A 724 -26.00 -31.86 37.78
CA VAL A 724 -25.34 -31.52 36.51
C VAL A 724 -23.83 -31.67 36.65
N SER A 725 -23.20 -32.38 35.72
CA SER A 725 -21.74 -32.58 35.72
C SER A 725 -21.06 -31.49 34.92
N PHE A 726 -20.11 -30.79 35.52
CA PHE A 726 -19.35 -29.70 34.91
C PHE A 726 -17.87 -30.07 34.74
N TRP A 727 -17.28 -29.64 33.63
CA TRP A 727 -15.82 -29.64 33.41
C TRP A 727 -15.43 -28.48 32.50
N SER A 728 -14.16 -28.10 32.52
CA SER A 728 -13.61 -27.08 31.62
C SER A 728 -12.49 -27.63 30.77
N THR A 729 -12.45 -27.26 29.50
CA THR A 729 -11.33 -27.56 28.60
C THR A 729 -10.63 -26.29 28.16
N TYR A 730 -9.32 -26.39 27.98
CA TYR A 730 -8.53 -25.32 27.41
C TYR A 730 -8.70 -25.29 25.90
N VAL A 731 -9.00 -24.12 25.37
CA VAL A 731 -9.06 -23.86 23.93
C VAL A 731 -7.77 -23.18 23.50
N ASP A 732 -7.41 -22.07 24.15
CA ASP A 732 -6.15 -21.35 23.94
C ASP A 732 -5.61 -20.79 25.27
N PRO A 733 -4.34 -21.03 25.65
CA PRO A 733 -3.37 -21.83 24.94
C PRO A 733 -3.66 -23.34 25.06
N GLY A 734 -3.33 -24.08 24.00
CA GLY A 734 -3.37 -25.54 24.02
C GLY A 734 -2.33 -26.16 24.97
N ALA A 735 -2.35 -27.48 25.13
CA ALA A 735 -1.54 -28.20 26.13
C ALA A 735 -0.02 -27.93 26.04
N ALA A 736 0.53 -27.69 24.84
CA ALA A 736 1.95 -27.43 24.64
C ALA A 736 2.36 -25.98 24.95
N GLY A 737 1.43 -25.02 24.87
CA GLY A 737 1.68 -23.59 25.07
C GLY A 737 1.37 -23.09 26.48
N ARG A 738 1.14 -24.02 27.43
CA ARG A 738 0.54 -23.72 28.74
C ARG A 738 1.50 -24.03 29.90
N PRO A 739 2.14 -23.01 30.51
CA PRO A 739 3.01 -23.20 31.68
C PRO A 739 2.29 -23.68 32.94
N ALA A 740 1.01 -23.33 33.11
CA ALA A 740 0.22 -23.73 34.27
C ALA A 740 -1.20 -24.15 33.87
N SER A 741 -1.67 -25.28 34.41
CA SER A 741 -3.06 -25.71 34.26
C SER A 741 -3.80 -25.36 35.54
N ARG A 742 -4.68 -24.35 35.49
CA ARG A 742 -5.47 -23.89 36.64
C ARG A 742 -6.94 -24.27 36.45
N PRO A 743 -7.61 -24.82 37.48
CA PRO A 743 -9.00 -25.23 37.37
C PRO A 743 -9.93 -24.01 37.29
N LEU A 744 -10.98 -24.11 36.49
CA LEU A 744 -12.13 -23.23 36.56
C LEU A 744 -12.97 -23.61 37.80
N SER A 745 -13.67 -22.65 38.40
CA SER A 745 -14.65 -22.94 39.44
C SER A 745 -16.06 -22.54 39.03
N VAL A 746 -17.04 -23.38 39.40
CA VAL A 746 -18.48 -23.12 39.30
C VAL A 746 -19.07 -23.10 40.71
N ASN A 747 -19.77 -22.03 41.08
CA ASN A 747 -20.30 -21.81 42.45
C ASN A 747 -19.22 -21.99 43.53
N GLY A 748 -18.00 -21.50 43.26
CA GLY A 748 -16.84 -21.62 44.15
C GLY A 748 -16.24 -23.02 44.27
N THR A 749 -16.73 -24.01 43.52
CA THR A 749 -16.17 -25.38 43.48
C THR A 749 -15.32 -25.56 42.24
N GLU A 750 -14.05 -25.95 42.39
CA GLU A 750 -13.19 -26.30 41.26
C GLU A 750 -13.75 -27.49 40.48
N ILE A 751 -13.82 -27.36 39.14
CA ILE A 751 -14.33 -28.41 38.26
C ILE A 751 -13.20 -29.11 37.51
N GLY A 752 -13.45 -30.35 37.07
CA GLY A 752 -12.47 -31.14 36.33
C GLY A 752 -12.04 -30.53 35.00
N GLY A 753 -10.86 -30.94 34.52
CA GLY A 753 -10.30 -30.52 33.22
C GLY A 753 -10.76 -31.35 32.01
N SER A 754 -11.64 -32.34 32.23
CA SER A 754 -12.14 -33.26 31.20
C SER A 754 -13.46 -33.87 31.64
N GLN A 755 -14.23 -34.40 30.68
CA GLN A 755 -15.49 -35.09 30.96
C GLN A 755 -15.33 -36.28 31.92
N THR A 756 -14.21 -37.01 31.82
CA THR A 756 -13.90 -38.15 32.71
C THR A 756 -13.59 -37.73 34.16
N ALA A 757 -13.25 -36.46 34.38
CA ALA A 757 -12.99 -35.88 35.68
C ALA A 757 -14.07 -34.87 36.10
N ALA A 758 -15.24 -34.88 35.44
CA ALA A 758 -16.28 -33.89 35.66
C ALA A 758 -16.75 -33.87 37.13
N THR A 759 -17.05 -32.67 37.62
CA THR A 759 -17.55 -32.42 38.97
C THR A 759 -19.06 -32.25 38.92
N THR A 760 -19.80 -33.08 39.64
CA THR A 760 -21.27 -32.97 39.71
C THR A 760 -21.70 -31.94 40.75
N LEU A 761 -22.54 -30.99 40.34
CA LEU A 761 -23.16 -29.98 41.18
C LEU A 761 -24.69 -30.07 41.07
N ASP A 762 -25.38 -29.95 42.19
CA ASP A 762 -26.84 -29.87 42.19
C ASP A 762 -27.30 -28.46 41.79
N LEU A 763 -28.11 -28.36 40.72
CA LEU A 763 -28.72 -27.12 40.29
C LEU A 763 -30.22 -27.11 40.60
N ASP A 764 -30.70 -26.01 41.16
CA ASP A 764 -32.11 -25.75 41.42
C ASP A 764 -32.73 -25.00 40.23
N PHE A 765 -33.45 -25.73 39.36
CA PHE A 765 -34.15 -25.14 38.22
C PHE A 765 -35.51 -24.62 38.67
N GLY A 766 -35.66 -23.29 38.75
CA GLY A 766 -36.89 -22.62 39.16
C GLY A 766 -37.98 -22.57 38.09
N ALA A 767 -38.87 -21.57 38.19
CA ALA A 767 -39.87 -21.30 37.18
C ALA A 767 -39.23 -20.97 35.82
N GLY A 768 -39.73 -21.55 34.73
CA GLY A 768 -39.14 -21.40 33.41
C GLY A 768 -37.82 -22.17 33.20
N GLY A 769 -37.45 -23.03 34.14
CA GLY A 769 -36.32 -23.96 34.01
C GLY A 769 -34.96 -23.33 34.04
N VAL A 770 -34.80 -22.29 34.86
CA VAL A 770 -33.55 -21.53 35.01
C VAL A 770 -32.92 -21.82 36.37
N ALA A 771 -31.63 -22.16 36.36
CA ALA A 771 -30.74 -22.15 37.52
C ALA A 771 -29.71 -21.03 37.35
N GLN A 772 -29.07 -20.60 38.43
CA GLN A 772 -27.98 -19.62 38.40
C GLN A 772 -26.67 -20.25 38.86
N ILE A 773 -25.59 -19.91 38.16
CA ILE A 773 -24.23 -20.29 38.53
C ILE A 773 -23.31 -19.05 38.57
N ASP A 774 -22.26 -19.14 39.37
CA ASP A 774 -21.13 -18.22 39.37
C ASP A 774 -19.92 -18.91 38.74
N VAL A 775 -19.20 -18.23 37.85
CA VAL A 775 -18.03 -18.77 37.14
C VAL A 775 -16.81 -17.90 37.42
N MET A 776 -15.68 -18.54 37.71
CA MET A 776 -14.40 -17.86 37.92
C MET A 776 -13.27 -18.69 37.34
N TYR A 777 -12.41 -18.04 36.55
CA TYR A 777 -11.22 -18.66 36.00
C TYR A 777 -9.96 -17.89 36.43
N PRO A 778 -9.00 -18.55 37.10
CA PRO A 778 -7.84 -17.89 37.72
C PRO A 778 -6.63 -17.76 36.77
N ASP A 779 -6.85 -17.63 35.46
CA ASP A 779 -5.76 -17.36 34.49
C ASP A 779 -6.29 -16.60 33.26
N ALA A 780 -5.41 -16.31 32.29
CA ALA A 780 -5.77 -15.80 30.98
C ALA A 780 -5.88 -16.94 29.95
N GLY A 781 -6.70 -16.76 28.92
CA GLY A 781 -6.89 -17.70 27.82
C GLY A 781 -8.35 -17.87 27.41
N ARG A 782 -8.59 -18.61 26.33
CA ARG A 782 -9.91 -19.08 25.93
C ARG A 782 -10.20 -20.44 26.57
N MET A 783 -11.33 -20.52 27.26
CA MET A 783 -11.80 -21.70 27.95
C MET A 783 -13.16 -22.12 27.42
N ASN A 784 -13.46 -23.41 27.47
CA ASN A 784 -14.78 -23.94 27.19
C ASN A 784 -15.34 -24.55 28.48
N LEU A 785 -16.48 -24.04 28.97
CA LEU A 785 -17.22 -24.60 30.10
C LEU A 785 -18.24 -25.60 29.54
N ASN A 786 -18.16 -26.83 30.00
CA ASN A 786 -19.04 -27.90 29.56
C ASN A 786 -19.91 -28.37 30.73
N ALA A 787 -21.15 -28.73 30.41
CA ALA A 787 -22.14 -29.26 31.33
C ALA A 787 -22.81 -30.49 30.70
N LEU A 788 -23.13 -31.48 31.51
CA LEU A 788 -23.90 -32.65 31.07
C LEU A 788 -24.84 -33.09 32.18
N TYR A 789 -26.12 -33.16 31.84
CA TYR A 789 -27.12 -33.89 32.61
C TYR A 789 -27.42 -35.24 31.94
N LEU A 790 -27.30 -36.32 32.71
CA LEU A 790 -27.68 -37.67 32.31
C LEU A 790 -28.84 -38.16 33.19
N GLY A 791 -29.99 -38.35 32.57
CA GLY A 791 -31.18 -38.88 33.20
C GLY A 791 -31.01 -40.34 33.59
N SER A 792 -31.56 -40.70 34.74
CA SER A 792 -31.46 -42.01 35.36
C SER A 792 -32.83 -42.50 35.85
N ALA A 793 -32.91 -43.77 36.25
CA ALA A 793 -34.10 -44.28 36.93
C ALA A 793 -34.42 -43.52 38.24
N ALA A 794 -33.40 -43.00 38.94
CA ALA A 794 -33.58 -42.24 40.18
C ALA A 794 -34.16 -40.84 39.95
N THR A 795 -33.89 -40.24 38.78
CA THR A 795 -34.38 -38.91 38.40
C THR A 795 -35.66 -38.93 37.59
N GLY A 796 -36.17 -40.12 37.23
CA GLY A 796 -37.46 -40.33 36.54
C GLY A 796 -37.43 -40.13 35.02
N ASP A 797 -36.25 -39.99 34.43
CA ASP A 797 -36.03 -39.57 33.03
C ASP A 797 -34.86 -40.35 32.39
N SER A 798 -34.79 -41.65 32.70
CA SER A 798 -33.73 -42.55 32.20
C SER A 798 -33.52 -42.44 30.69
N GLY A 799 -32.27 -42.18 30.28
CA GLY A 799 -31.89 -42.05 28.87
C GLY A 799 -32.02 -40.64 28.30
N LEU A 800 -32.52 -39.66 29.07
CA LEU A 800 -32.44 -38.24 28.70
C LEU A 800 -31.00 -37.76 28.79
N GLU A 801 -30.50 -37.16 27.71
CA GLU A 801 -29.21 -36.51 27.66
C GLU A 801 -29.42 -35.03 27.39
N MET A 802 -28.82 -34.17 28.21
CA MET A 802 -28.87 -32.72 28.04
C MET A 802 -27.45 -32.16 28.16
N PRO A 803 -26.71 -32.11 27.04
CA PRO A 803 -25.42 -31.45 27.00
C PRO A 803 -25.60 -29.93 27.00
N GLY A 804 -24.58 -29.22 27.45
CA GLY A 804 -24.45 -27.78 27.32
C GLY A 804 -22.98 -27.42 27.27
N ALA A 805 -22.62 -26.44 26.45
CA ALA A 805 -21.27 -25.92 26.37
C ALA A 805 -21.35 -24.41 26.14
N ASP A 806 -20.28 -23.72 26.51
CA ASP A 806 -20.07 -22.33 26.10
C ASP A 806 -18.58 -21.98 26.21
N SER A 807 -18.11 -21.12 25.31
CA SER A 807 -16.71 -20.71 25.20
C SER A 807 -16.54 -19.22 25.46
N PHE A 808 -15.60 -18.88 26.34
CA PHE A 808 -15.32 -17.49 26.74
C PHE A 808 -13.82 -17.21 26.83
N VAL A 809 -13.43 -15.94 26.76
CA VAL A 809 -12.05 -15.46 26.95
C VAL A 809 -11.91 -14.86 28.34
N SER A 810 -10.85 -15.24 29.05
CA SER A 810 -10.42 -14.58 30.29
C SER A 810 -9.16 -13.76 30.03
N ILE A 811 -9.16 -12.50 30.47
CA ILE A 811 -8.03 -11.58 30.34
C ILE A 811 -7.38 -11.25 31.69
N PRO A 812 -6.09 -10.85 31.73
CA PRO A 812 -5.51 -10.24 32.93
C PRO A 812 -6.30 -8.99 33.36
N ALA A 813 -6.28 -8.68 34.65
CA ALA A 813 -6.80 -7.41 35.17
C ALA A 813 -5.94 -6.22 34.74
N GLY A 814 -4.65 -6.46 34.48
CA GLY A 814 -3.74 -5.53 33.82
C GLY A 814 -2.29 -5.99 33.90
N LEU A 815 -1.36 -5.05 33.74
CA LEU A 815 0.08 -5.31 33.78
C LEU A 815 0.73 -4.55 34.94
N CYS A 816 1.51 -5.24 35.77
CA CYS A 816 2.41 -4.63 36.74
C CYS A 816 3.74 -4.28 36.06
N VAL A 817 4.14 -3.01 36.04
CA VAL A 817 5.38 -2.53 35.38
C VAL A 817 6.33 -1.95 36.41
N ARG A 818 7.54 -2.51 36.53
CA ARG A 818 8.49 -2.17 37.61
C ARG A 818 9.94 -2.08 37.14
N SER A 819 10.77 -1.38 37.91
CA SER A 819 12.22 -1.39 37.75
C SER A 819 12.92 -1.12 39.09
N ALA A 820 14.21 -1.43 39.19
CA ALA A 820 15.02 -1.13 40.37
C ALA A 820 15.18 0.38 40.65
N GLY A 821 14.87 1.24 39.66
CA GLY A 821 14.96 2.70 39.78
C GLY A 821 13.69 3.40 40.28
N GLU A 822 12.73 2.67 40.83
CA GLU A 822 11.50 3.24 41.39
C GLU A 822 11.79 4.27 42.50
N CYS A 823 11.20 5.44 42.37
CA CYS A 823 11.32 6.56 43.30
C CYS A 823 9.98 7.31 43.39
N LEU A 824 9.22 7.06 44.46
CA LEU A 824 7.88 7.63 44.63
C LEU A 824 7.86 9.17 44.73
N ALA A 825 8.96 9.80 45.12
CA ALA A 825 9.07 11.26 45.14
C ALA A 825 8.85 11.87 43.74
N GLY A 826 9.28 11.17 42.69
CA GLY A 826 8.98 11.58 41.32
C GLY A 826 9.66 12.86 40.86
N ASP A 827 10.70 13.34 41.55
CA ASP A 827 11.31 14.65 41.34
C ASP A 827 12.84 14.62 41.34
N SER A 828 13.47 15.80 41.30
CA SER A 828 14.93 15.92 41.26
C SER A 828 15.65 15.41 42.52
N THR A 829 14.95 15.09 43.61
CA THR A 829 15.53 14.50 44.84
C THR A 829 15.71 12.98 44.75
N CYS A 830 15.15 12.34 43.71
CA CYS A 830 15.37 10.92 43.46
C CYS A 830 16.87 10.59 43.35
N PRO A 831 17.32 9.46 43.94
CA PRO A 831 18.70 9.02 43.82
C PRO A 831 19.12 8.85 42.36
N ARG A 832 20.43 8.96 42.11
CA ARG A 832 21.00 8.70 40.79
C ARG A 832 20.71 7.25 40.39
N PHE A 833 19.98 7.04 39.28
CA PHE A 833 19.63 5.70 38.80
C PHE A 833 20.52 5.25 37.64
N LYS A 834 20.32 5.84 36.45
CA LYS A 834 20.98 5.44 35.20
C LYS A 834 21.30 6.63 34.31
N LYS A 835 22.34 6.53 33.48
CA LYS A 835 22.62 7.58 32.50
C LYS A 835 21.50 7.63 31.47
N ALA A 836 21.18 8.81 30.95
CA ALA A 836 20.29 8.97 29.81
C ALA A 836 20.85 8.15 28.63
N GLY A 837 20.04 7.27 28.06
CA GLY A 837 20.44 6.35 27.00
C GLY A 837 21.10 5.04 27.49
N GLU A 838 21.35 4.87 28.78
CA GLU A 838 21.80 3.61 29.36
C GLU A 838 20.64 2.62 29.50
N SER A 839 20.91 1.35 29.20
CA SER A 839 19.90 0.29 29.35
C SER A 839 19.70 -0.09 30.82
N PHE A 840 18.46 -0.38 31.19
CA PHE A 840 18.05 -0.92 32.47
C PHE A 840 16.93 -1.94 32.28
N ASP A 841 16.69 -2.76 33.29
CA ASP A 841 15.64 -3.78 33.23
C ASP A 841 14.30 -3.21 33.68
N LEU A 842 13.31 -3.32 32.80
CA LEU A 842 11.90 -3.10 33.09
C LEU A 842 11.22 -4.48 33.17
N THR A 843 10.69 -4.83 34.34
CA THR A 843 9.94 -6.07 34.54
C THR A 843 8.45 -5.78 34.36
N VAL A 844 7.80 -6.51 33.46
CA VAL A 844 6.36 -6.45 33.26
C VAL A 844 5.74 -7.79 33.66
N GLN A 845 4.74 -7.79 34.53
CA GLN A 845 4.05 -8.99 34.99
C GLN A 845 2.56 -8.89 34.68
N ALA A 846 1.98 -9.92 34.06
CA ALA A 846 0.55 -10.00 33.86
C ALA A 846 -0.13 -10.52 35.12
N VAL A 847 -1.12 -9.78 35.59
CA VAL A 847 -1.75 -10.02 36.89
C VAL A 847 -3.27 -10.12 36.79
N GLY A 848 -3.86 -10.93 37.67
CA GLY A 848 -5.28 -11.12 37.84
C GLY A 848 -5.89 -10.11 38.80
N TRP A 849 -7.20 -10.20 38.95
CA TRP A 849 -7.99 -9.33 39.80
C TRP A 849 -7.79 -9.67 41.28
N GLU A 850 -7.60 -8.66 42.12
CA GLU A 850 -7.58 -8.80 43.60
C GLU A 850 -8.84 -8.19 44.23
N GLY A 851 -9.28 -7.01 43.76
CA GLY A 851 -10.38 -6.25 44.36
C GLY A 851 -10.95 -5.15 43.46
N GLY A 852 -12.12 -4.62 43.80
CA GLY A 852 -12.75 -3.52 43.09
C GLY A 852 -12.06 -2.18 43.38
N GLY A 853 -11.70 -1.42 42.33
CA GLY A 853 -11.06 -0.11 42.48
C GLY A 853 -9.56 -0.14 42.78
N ASP A 854 -8.91 -1.29 42.56
CA ASP A 854 -7.45 -1.43 42.66
C ASP A 854 -6.73 -0.45 41.73
N THR A 855 -5.82 0.34 42.31
CA THR A 855 -5.00 1.34 41.61
C THR A 855 -3.53 0.93 41.51
N ASP A 856 -3.11 -0.15 42.17
CA ASP A 856 -1.73 -0.63 42.17
C ASP A 856 -1.68 -2.13 41.89
N LEU A 857 -1.61 -2.44 40.60
CA LEU A 857 -1.52 -3.80 40.07
C LEU A 857 -0.23 -4.55 40.47
N CYS A 858 0.71 -3.88 41.15
CA CYS A 858 1.97 -4.46 41.58
C CYS A 858 1.97 -4.93 43.04
N GLN A 859 0.84 -4.84 43.75
CA GLN A 859 0.73 -5.22 45.15
C GLN A 859 -0.44 -6.19 45.39
N GLY A 860 -0.16 -7.46 45.69
CA GLY A 860 -1.17 -8.43 46.11
C GLY A 860 -1.90 -9.16 44.97
N ASN A 861 -1.83 -8.66 43.74
CA ASN A 861 -2.46 -9.30 42.59
C ASN A 861 -1.86 -10.68 42.25
N PRO A 862 -2.68 -11.70 42.02
CA PRO A 862 -2.20 -13.02 41.59
C PRO A 862 -1.70 -12.98 40.14
N THR A 863 -0.87 -13.94 39.74
CA THR A 863 -0.32 -13.99 38.36
C THR A 863 -1.27 -14.64 37.36
N THR A 864 -1.10 -14.34 36.07
CA THR A 864 -1.76 -15.03 34.94
C THR A 864 -0.74 -15.73 34.03
N PRO A 865 -0.20 -16.90 34.42
CA PRO A 865 0.88 -17.60 33.72
C PRO A 865 0.68 -17.85 32.23
N ASN A 866 -0.58 -18.02 31.80
CA ASN A 866 -0.92 -18.38 30.43
C ASN A 866 -1.09 -17.18 29.52
N PHE A 867 -0.98 -15.95 30.04
CA PHE A 867 -1.03 -14.75 29.22
C PHE A 867 0.20 -14.67 28.30
N SER A 868 -0.06 -14.58 27.00
CA SER A 868 0.95 -14.38 25.97
C SER A 868 0.43 -13.40 24.93
N LEU A 869 1.19 -12.35 24.65
CA LEU A 869 0.85 -11.35 23.65
C LEU A 869 2.12 -10.68 23.13
N SER A 870 2.33 -10.75 21.82
CA SER A 870 3.46 -10.12 21.13
C SER A 870 3.17 -8.66 20.76
N GLY A 871 4.23 -7.85 20.69
CA GLY A 871 4.16 -6.49 20.14
C GLY A 871 3.42 -5.47 21.02
N ILE A 872 3.44 -5.63 22.34
CA ILE A 872 2.86 -4.67 23.29
C ILE A 872 3.68 -3.37 23.28
N PRO A 873 3.09 -2.22 22.88
CA PRO A 873 3.75 -0.92 22.95
C PRO A 873 4.32 -0.57 24.33
N LEU A 874 5.54 -0.03 24.34
CA LEU A 874 6.19 0.60 25.48
C LEU A 874 6.36 2.09 25.23
N THR A 875 5.87 2.90 26.15
CA THR A 875 6.02 4.36 26.11
C THR A 875 6.48 4.89 27.46
N SER A 876 6.93 6.14 27.50
CA SER A 876 7.19 6.86 28.74
C SER A 876 6.30 8.10 28.85
N SER A 877 6.07 8.52 30.09
CA SER A 877 5.64 9.88 30.41
C SER A 877 6.63 10.54 31.35
N LEU A 878 7.02 11.78 31.04
CA LEU A 878 7.90 12.57 31.90
C LEU A 878 7.13 12.98 33.17
N VAL A 879 7.70 12.69 34.33
CA VAL A 879 7.19 13.13 35.64
C VAL A 879 7.87 14.42 36.06
N ALA A 880 9.20 14.45 35.97
CA ALA A 880 10.00 15.63 36.29
C ALA A 880 11.24 15.70 35.38
N PRO A 881 11.66 16.90 34.95
CA PRO A 881 11.06 18.20 35.25
C PRO A 881 9.72 18.42 34.51
N SER A 882 8.77 19.11 35.16
CA SER A 882 7.49 19.43 34.51
C SER A 882 7.70 20.34 33.29
N GLY A 883 7.04 20.02 32.17
CA GLY A 883 7.21 20.75 30.91
C GLY A 883 8.51 20.46 30.15
N GLY A 884 9.32 19.51 30.62
CA GLY A 884 10.53 19.07 29.93
C GLY A 884 10.28 18.18 28.71
N ALA A 885 11.36 17.79 28.05
CA ALA A 885 11.35 16.85 26.93
C ALA A 885 11.06 15.42 27.41
N PRO A 886 10.18 14.65 26.73
CA PRO A 886 9.75 13.32 27.17
C PRO A 886 10.81 12.21 26.96
N GLY A 887 11.88 12.50 26.22
CA GLY A 887 12.84 11.49 25.76
C GLY A 887 12.22 10.47 24.82
N THR A 888 13.04 9.54 24.34
CA THR A 888 12.62 8.41 23.51
C THR A 888 12.91 7.11 24.25
N VAL A 889 11.89 6.25 24.34
CA VAL A 889 12.01 4.90 24.91
C VAL A 889 12.37 3.90 23.82
N VAL A 890 13.33 3.03 24.11
CA VAL A 890 13.69 1.91 23.24
C VAL A 890 13.83 0.63 24.08
N PRO A 891 13.26 -0.52 23.65
CA PRO A 891 12.45 -0.71 22.44
C PRO A 891 11.06 -0.04 22.55
N ALA A 892 10.44 0.25 21.39
CA ALA A 892 9.09 0.84 21.33
C ALA A 892 7.97 -0.17 21.64
N SER A 893 8.29 -1.47 21.67
CA SER A 893 7.38 -2.54 22.05
C SER A 893 8.16 -3.76 22.56
N TYR A 894 7.46 -4.69 23.19
CA TYR A 894 8.00 -5.98 23.62
C TYR A 894 6.97 -7.10 23.39
N SER A 895 7.43 -8.35 23.46
CA SER A 895 6.54 -9.51 23.46
C SER A 895 6.49 -10.11 24.86
N HIS A 896 5.29 -10.31 25.38
CA HIS A 896 5.05 -10.98 26.64
C HIS A 896 4.79 -12.46 26.39
N GLY A 897 5.67 -13.34 26.87
CA GLY A 897 5.50 -14.78 26.74
C GLY A 897 4.81 -15.40 27.96
N ALA A 898 4.07 -16.49 27.72
CA ALA A 898 3.54 -17.31 28.81
C ALA A 898 4.68 -17.88 29.66
N SER A 899 4.60 -17.74 30.97
CA SER A 899 5.59 -18.25 31.93
C SER A 899 4.95 -18.51 33.30
N SER A 900 5.53 -19.39 34.11
CA SER A 900 4.98 -19.70 35.44
C SER A 900 4.89 -18.49 36.39
N THR A 901 5.73 -17.48 36.18
CA THR A 901 5.72 -16.21 36.93
C THR A 901 4.90 -15.11 36.26
N ALA A 902 4.44 -15.33 35.02
CA ALA A 902 3.79 -14.34 34.17
C ALA A 902 4.63 -13.06 33.95
N THR A 903 5.96 -13.13 34.12
CA THR A 903 6.86 -11.97 34.07
C THR A 903 7.75 -11.99 32.84
N GLN A 904 7.83 -10.86 32.16
CA GLN A 904 8.82 -10.58 31.12
C GLN A 904 9.78 -9.49 31.58
N THR A 905 11.08 -9.69 31.40
CA THR A 905 12.09 -8.65 31.60
C THR A 905 12.46 -8.06 30.25
N VAL A 906 12.42 -6.73 30.15
CA VAL A 906 12.72 -5.97 28.93
C VAL A 906 13.88 -5.03 29.22
N ALA A 907 14.95 -5.14 28.42
CA ALA A 907 16.04 -4.18 28.46
C ALA A 907 15.57 -2.86 27.80
N THR A 908 15.33 -1.84 28.61
CA THR A 908 14.77 -0.55 28.21
C THR A 908 15.76 0.58 28.44
N ARG A 909 15.75 1.60 27.57
CA ARG A 909 16.47 2.86 27.80
C ARG A 909 15.57 4.06 27.49
N VAL A 910 15.84 5.19 28.14
CA VAL A 910 15.22 6.49 27.83
C VAL A 910 16.33 7.50 27.53
N SER A 911 16.20 8.24 26.42
CA SER A 911 17.28 9.09 25.89
C SER A 911 17.51 10.42 26.64
N GLU A 912 16.73 10.72 27.67
CA GLU A 912 16.65 12.05 28.27
C GLU A 912 16.79 12.01 29.79
N VAL A 913 17.29 13.10 30.37
CA VAL A 913 17.41 13.32 31.82
C VAL A 913 16.03 13.54 32.42
N GLY A 914 15.78 12.98 33.60
CA GLY A 914 14.46 13.13 34.22
C GLY A 914 14.08 12.00 35.16
N VAL A 915 12.83 12.04 35.57
CA VAL A 915 12.12 10.93 36.21
C VAL A 915 10.90 10.63 35.35
N PHE A 916 10.69 9.36 35.00
CA PHE A 916 9.69 8.93 34.02
C PHE A 916 8.78 7.84 34.59
N ARG A 917 7.54 7.75 34.11
CA ARG A 917 6.75 6.52 34.21
C ARG A 917 6.83 5.78 32.89
N PHE A 918 6.88 4.46 32.95
CA PHE A 918 6.86 3.59 31.78
C PHE A 918 5.52 2.89 31.69
N LEU A 919 4.96 2.86 30.48
CA LEU A 919 3.64 2.32 30.21
C LEU A 919 3.77 1.13 29.26
N ALA A 920 3.08 0.03 29.59
CA ALA A 920 2.89 -1.12 28.71
C ALA A 920 1.42 -1.20 28.35
N THR A 921 1.07 -0.94 27.09
CA THR A 921 -0.33 -0.73 26.67
C THR A 921 -0.71 -1.70 25.55
N PRO A 922 -1.30 -2.86 25.84
CA PRO A 922 -1.80 -3.78 24.83
C PRO A 922 -2.74 -3.11 23.81
N GLY A 923 -2.70 -3.56 22.56
CA GLY A 923 -3.58 -3.04 21.51
C GLY A 923 -5.05 -3.42 21.74
N THR A 924 -5.98 -2.59 21.23
CA THR A 924 -7.42 -2.85 21.29
C THR A 924 -7.76 -4.17 20.61
N GLY A 925 -8.47 -5.06 21.30
CA GLY A 925 -8.86 -6.37 20.77
C GLY A 925 -7.71 -7.35 20.48
N ALA A 926 -6.47 -6.99 20.83
CA ALA A 926 -5.28 -7.72 20.39
C ALA A 926 -5.13 -9.12 21.01
N TYR A 927 -5.81 -9.39 22.14
CA TYR A 927 -5.74 -10.68 22.80
C TYR A 927 -7.06 -11.44 22.62
N LEU A 928 -7.10 -12.38 21.67
CA LEU A 928 -8.26 -13.24 21.39
C LEU A 928 -9.57 -12.45 21.13
N GLY A 929 -9.47 -11.24 20.56
CA GLY A 929 -10.59 -10.32 20.31
C GLY A 929 -10.91 -9.37 21.46
N ARG A 930 -10.14 -9.39 22.55
CA ARG A 930 -10.34 -8.59 23.77
C ARG A 930 -9.20 -7.61 24.02
N THR A 931 -9.53 -6.48 24.63
CA THR A 931 -8.57 -5.48 25.08
C THR A 931 -8.11 -5.80 26.49
N VAL A 932 -6.82 -6.01 26.66
CA VAL A 932 -6.20 -6.20 27.97
C VAL A 932 -5.83 -4.83 28.55
N PRO A 933 -6.23 -4.50 29.78
CA PRO A 933 -5.79 -3.27 30.44
C PRO A 933 -4.26 -3.19 30.51
N GLY A 934 -3.71 -2.01 30.24
CA GLY A 934 -2.27 -1.78 30.33
C GLY A 934 -1.75 -1.66 31.77
N GLY A 935 -0.47 -1.35 31.87
CA GLY A 935 0.22 -1.08 33.12
C GLY A 935 0.99 0.22 33.07
N THR A 936 1.08 0.92 34.20
CA THR A 936 1.93 2.11 34.36
C THR A 936 2.80 1.93 35.59
N SER A 937 4.10 2.16 35.44
CA SER A 937 5.03 2.08 36.57
C SER A 937 4.83 3.22 37.57
N ALA A 938 5.31 3.02 38.80
CA ALA A 938 5.69 4.14 39.65
C ALA A 938 6.75 5.03 38.94
N PRO A 939 6.99 6.27 39.39
CA PRO A 939 8.07 7.08 38.81
C PRO A 939 9.42 6.37 38.96
N ILE A 940 10.21 6.35 37.89
CA ILE A 940 11.53 5.70 37.79
C ILE A 940 12.56 6.76 37.41
N GLY A 941 13.63 6.87 38.20
CA GLY A 941 14.68 7.87 38.03
C GLY A 941 15.47 8.07 39.32
N ARG A 942 16.45 8.97 39.36
CA ARG A 942 16.74 10.05 38.40
C ARG A 942 17.70 9.59 37.30
N PHE A 943 17.32 9.81 36.04
CA PHE A 943 18.22 9.72 34.90
C PHE A 943 19.04 11.01 34.77
N TYR A 944 20.32 10.89 34.43
CA TYR A 944 21.31 11.98 34.40
C TYR A 944 22.21 11.85 33.14
N PRO A 945 22.94 12.89 32.70
CA PRO A 945 23.76 12.79 31.47
C PRO A 945 24.87 11.74 31.55
N ASP A 946 25.36 11.29 30.40
CA ASP A 946 26.52 10.39 30.33
C ASP A 946 27.84 11.13 30.59
N ARG A 947 28.00 12.28 29.92
CA ARG A 947 29.20 13.15 29.92
C ARG A 947 28.83 14.56 29.45
N PHE A 948 29.78 15.49 29.56
CA PHE A 948 29.72 16.81 28.91
C PHE A 948 30.62 16.87 27.68
N GLU A 949 30.07 17.28 26.53
CA GLU A 949 30.85 17.67 25.35
C GLU A 949 31.13 19.16 25.41
N VAL A 950 32.39 19.55 25.19
CA VAL A 950 32.84 20.93 25.41
C VAL A 950 33.55 21.45 24.18
N THR A 951 33.23 22.67 23.80
CA THR A 951 33.98 23.44 22.80
C THR A 951 34.44 24.75 23.40
N THR A 952 35.70 25.12 23.16
CA THR A 952 36.34 26.34 23.66
C THR A 952 36.31 27.45 22.61
N ASP A 953 35.91 28.65 23.01
CA ASP A 953 36.24 29.90 22.31
C ASP A 953 37.44 30.54 23.04
N PRO A 954 38.61 30.67 22.39
CA PRO A 954 39.83 31.12 23.04
C PRO A 954 39.79 32.59 23.53
N GLY A 955 38.91 33.44 22.98
CA GLY A 955 38.87 34.86 23.34
C GLY A 955 40.07 35.69 22.83
N GLU A 956 40.17 36.93 23.32
CA GLU A 956 41.18 37.92 22.92
C GLU A 956 41.64 38.74 24.14
N LEU A 957 42.95 38.99 24.26
CA LEU A 957 43.56 39.85 25.28
C LEU A 957 43.68 41.30 24.77
N GLN A 958 43.56 42.28 25.66
CA GLN A 958 43.75 43.69 25.33
C GLN A 958 45.11 44.21 25.79
N ALA A 959 45.70 45.09 24.98
CA ALA A 959 46.83 45.92 25.39
C ALA A 959 46.34 47.05 26.30
N GLU A 960 47.19 47.51 27.22
CA GLU A 960 46.85 48.65 28.07
C GLU A 960 46.86 49.96 27.27
N CYS A 961 47.81 50.11 26.33
CA CYS A 961 47.85 51.26 25.44
C CYS A 961 47.63 50.90 23.97
N SER A 962 46.56 51.45 23.38
CA SER A 962 46.24 51.28 21.95
C SER A 962 46.16 52.61 21.17
N ALA A 963 46.38 53.76 21.82
CA ALA A 963 46.13 55.08 21.24
C ALA A 963 47.15 55.52 20.16
N GLY A 964 48.38 54.98 20.17
CA GLY A 964 49.46 55.39 19.27
C GLY A 964 49.62 54.58 17.97
N GLY A 965 48.61 53.79 17.58
CA GLY A 965 48.63 53.01 16.33
C GLY A 965 49.42 51.68 16.35
N SER A 966 50.18 51.43 17.42
CA SER A 966 50.84 50.15 17.70
C SER A 966 50.51 49.76 19.15
N PRO A 967 49.53 48.88 19.38
CA PRO A 967 49.12 48.47 20.72
C PRO A 967 50.26 47.81 21.49
N PHE A 968 50.40 48.15 22.77
CA PHE A 968 51.41 47.56 23.65
C PHE A 968 50.99 47.59 25.12
N THR A 969 51.69 46.79 25.92
CA THR A 969 51.67 46.79 27.39
C THR A 969 53.12 46.69 27.88
N TYR A 970 53.49 47.35 28.97
CA TYR A 970 54.83 47.20 29.53
C TYR A 970 54.98 45.91 30.36
N THR A 971 56.19 45.33 30.42
CA THR A 971 56.50 44.31 31.43
C THR A 971 56.30 44.90 32.83
N GLY A 972 55.54 44.22 33.69
CA GLY A 972 55.13 44.66 35.02
C GLY A 972 53.80 45.41 35.04
N GLU A 973 53.23 45.76 33.88
CA GLU A 973 51.95 46.46 33.77
C GLU A 973 50.81 45.43 33.65
N PRO A 974 49.81 45.45 34.56
CA PRO A 974 48.66 44.55 34.47
C PRO A 974 47.81 44.81 33.22
N PHE A 975 47.38 43.75 32.55
CA PHE A 975 46.44 43.76 31.43
C PHE A 975 45.36 42.68 31.61
N GLY A 976 44.37 42.63 30.73
CA GLY A 976 43.20 41.75 30.87
C GLY A 976 42.58 41.29 29.55
N TRP A 977 41.37 40.77 29.64
CA TRP A 977 40.58 40.33 28.49
C TRP A 977 39.99 41.50 27.70
N LYS A 978 40.09 41.45 26.36
CA LYS A 978 39.24 42.21 25.45
C LYS A 978 37.91 41.49 25.22
N VAL A 979 38.01 40.18 25.00
CA VAL A 979 36.90 39.23 24.90
C VAL A 979 37.28 38.02 25.74
N PRO A 980 36.59 37.74 26.87
CA PRO A 980 36.94 36.59 27.70
C PRO A 980 36.76 35.29 26.93
N ALA A 981 37.67 34.35 27.15
CA ALA A 981 37.47 32.98 26.71
C ALA A 981 36.15 32.40 27.25
N SER A 982 35.53 31.50 26.48
CA SER A 982 34.29 30.84 26.90
C SER A 982 34.24 29.37 26.49
N LEU A 983 33.41 28.59 27.20
CA LEU A 983 33.15 27.18 26.93
C LEU A 983 31.68 27.01 26.63
N SER A 984 31.35 26.35 25.52
CA SER A 984 30.01 25.79 25.31
C SER A 984 30.01 24.35 25.80
N ILE A 985 29.14 24.05 26.76
CA ILE A 985 29.08 22.78 27.49
C ILE A 985 27.74 22.10 27.23
N GLU A 986 27.79 20.93 26.62
CA GLU A 986 26.62 20.16 26.19
C GLU A 986 26.52 18.83 26.95
N PRO A 987 25.58 18.67 27.90
CA PRO A 987 25.26 17.36 28.47
C PRO A 987 24.64 16.44 27.42
N VAL A 988 25.22 15.26 27.24
CA VAL A 988 24.76 14.28 26.24
C VAL A 988 24.39 12.94 26.87
N SER A 989 23.49 12.22 26.20
CA SER A 989 23.15 10.83 26.50
C SER A 989 24.29 9.88 26.09
N VAL A 990 24.18 8.60 26.44
CA VAL A 990 25.12 7.55 26.00
C VAL A 990 25.25 7.51 24.47
N GLN A 991 24.18 7.84 23.73
CA GLN A 991 24.21 7.89 22.26
C GLN A 991 24.71 9.23 21.68
N GLY A 992 25.14 10.17 22.53
CA GLY A 992 25.67 11.48 22.11
C GLY A 992 24.59 12.52 21.77
N SER A 993 23.32 12.26 22.08
CA SER A 993 22.25 13.25 21.88
C SER A 993 22.17 14.19 23.08
N ARG A 994 21.99 15.50 22.82
CA ARG A 994 21.77 16.50 23.88
C ARG A 994 20.64 16.10 24.82
N THR A 995 20.88 16.16 26.12
CA THR A 995 19.84 16.01 27.15
C THR A 995 19.31 17.38 27.55
N LEU A 996 18.13 17.73 27.07
CA LEU A 996 17.53 19.07 27.22
C LEU A 996 17.11 19.33 28.67
N ASN A 997 16.67 18.30 29.38
CA ASN A 997 16.13 18.43 30.73
C ASN A 997 17.21 18.66 31.78
N TYR A 998 18.48 18.44 31.47
CA TYR A 998 19.57 18.65 32.41
C TYR A 998 19.61 20.08 32.94
N THR A 999 19.34 21.08 32.11
CA THR A 999 19.37 22.49 32.52
C THR A 999 18.12 22.95 33.28
N ALA A 1000 17.15 22.06 33.51
CA ALA A 1000 15.96 22.40 34.29
C ALA A 1000 16.27 22.54 35.80
N PRO A 1001 15.45 23.31 36.55
CA PRO A 1001 15.63 23.47 37.99
C PRO A 1001 15.73 22.12 38.73
N GLY A 1002 16.76 21.97 39.57
CA GLY A 1002 17.01 20.76 40.36
C GLY A 1002 17.77 19.64 39.64
N PHE A 1003 17.77 19.60 38.30
CA PHE A 1003 18.46 18.57 37.51
C PHE A 1003 19.89 18.96 37.14
N ARG A 1004 20.18 20.26 36.98
CA ARG A 1004 21.54 20.74 36.74
C ARG A 1004 22.39 20.57 37.99
N LYS A 1005 23.45 19.76 37.92
CA LYS A 1005 24.38 19.50 39.03
C LYS A 1005 25.73 20.16 38.88
N LEU A 1006 26.07 20.62 37.68
CA LEU A 1006 27.26 21.39 37.37
C LEU A 1006 27.11 22.84 37.85
N VAL A 1007 28.07 23.31 38.64
CA VAL A 1007 28.20 24.70 39.10
C VAL A 1007 29.51 25.32 38.58
N ALA A 1008 29.62 26.65 38.65
CA ALA A 1008 30.81 27.36 38.13
C ALA A 1008 32.13 26.93 38.81
N GLY A 1009 32.07 26.52 40.08
CA GLY A 1009 33.22 26.02 40.83
C GLY A 1009 33.70 24.63 40.40
N ASP A 1010 32.92 23.91 39.59
CA ASP A 1010 33.29 22.58 39.08
C ASP A 1010 34.15 22.67 37.81
N VAL A 1011 34.42 23.87 37.28
CA VAL A 1011 35.26 24.09 36.10
C VAL A 1011 36.67 24.44 36.55
N ASP A 1012 37.56 23.43 36.56
CA ASP A 1012 38.94 23.58 36.99
C ASP A 1012 39.78 24.22 35.88
N ARG A 1013 40.20 25.46 36.11
CA ARG A 1013 40.98 26.27 35.18
C ARG A 1013 42.44 26.30 35.58
N VAL A 1014 43.32 26.16 34.58
CA VAL A 1014 44.76 26.35 34.71
C VAL A 1014 45.17 27.56 33.90
N PHE A 1015 45.78 28.53 34.59
CA PHE A 1015 46.33 29.74 34.00
C PHE A 1015 47.82 29.56 33.71
N PRO A 1016 48.36 30.17 32.64
CA PRO A 1016 49.78 30.06 32.30
C PRO A 1016 50.64 30.77 33.34
N GLY A 1017 51.78 30.17 33.70
CA GLY A 1017 52.80 30.79 34.56
C GLY A 1017 53.90 31.53 33.81
N GLY A 1018 53.87 31.53 32.48
CA GLY A 1018 54.83 32.22 31.62
C GLY A 1018 54.46 32.12 30.15
N ASP A 1019 55.20 32.86 29.31
CA ASP A 1019 55.01 32.85 27.86
C ASP A 1019 55.48 31.52 27.23
N SER A 1020 54.79 31.05 26.20
CA SER A 1020 55.12 29.78 25.52
C SER A 1020 56.31 29.91 24.56
N THR A 1021 56.64 31.14 24.13
CA THR A 1021 57.63 31.40 23.08
C THR A 1021 58.72 32.37 23.51
N ALA A 1022 58.37 33.42 24.26
CA ALA A 1022 59.31 34.41 24.74
C ALA A 1022 60.09 33.89 25.95
N VAL A 1023 61.41 34.06 25.90
CA VAL A 1023 62.32 33.69 26.99
C VAL A 1023 63.07 34.92 27.50
N ASP A 1024 63.35 34.93 28.80
CA ASP A 1024 64.20 35.89 29.46
C ASP A 1024 65.68 35.74 29.02
N VAL A 1025 66.57 36.61 29.51
CA VAL A 1025 68.01 36.56 29.16
C VAL A 1025 68.71 35.27 29.62
N SER A 1026 68.12 34.49 30.52
CA SER A 1026 68.63 33.18 30.97
C SER A 1026 68.17 32.02 30.09
N GLY A 1027 67.22 32.26 29.18
CA GLY A 1027 66.58 31.25 28.33
C GLY A 1027 65.37 30.57 28.97
N SER A 1028 64.86 31.08 30.10
CA SER A 1028 63.65 30.59 30.75
C SER A 1028 62.41 31.32 30.21
N PRO A 1029 61.23 30.69 30.12
CA PRO A 1029 59.99 31.40 29.77
C PRO A 1029 59.80 32.68 30.56
N VAL A 1030 59.42 33.77 29.89
CA VAL A 1030 59.11 35.04 30.59
C VAL A 1030 57.95 34.79 31.54
N SER A 1031 58.19 34.97 32.84
CA SER A 1031 57.22 34.63 33.89
C SER A 1031 55.99 35.54 33.84
N LEU A 1032 54.83 34.96 34.11
CA LEU A 1032 53.54 35.64 34.12
C LEU A 1032 52.88 35.45 35.48
N THR A 1033 52.56 36.57 36.13
CA THR A 1033 51.70 36.58 37.31
C THR A 1033 50.24 36.73 36.87
N THR A 1034 49.38 35.85 37.36
CA THR A 1034 47.93 35.86 37.07
C THR A 1034 47.12 36.04 38.34
N THR A 1035 46.14 36.94 38.32
CA THR A 1035 45.15 37.12 39.40
C THR A 1035 43.76 36.71 38.90
N PRO A 1036 43.40 35.42 39.03
CA PRO A 1036 42.14 34.91 38.47
C PRO A 1036 40.94 35.17 39.37
N VAL A 1037 39.78 35.38 38.76
CA VAL A 1037 38.46 35.50 39.40
C VAL A 1037 37.56 34.38 38.86
N THR A 1038 36.71 33.79 39.70
CA THR A 1038 35.77 32.72 39.28
C THR A 1038 34.91 33.17 38.10
N GLY A 1039 34.85 32.34 37.06
CA GLY A 1039 34.04 32.62 35.87
C GLY A 1039 32.53 32.45 36.12
N GLY A 1040 31.73 32.84 35.15
CA GLY A 1040 30.27 32.72 35.20
C GLY A 1040 29.77 31.50 34.43
N LEU A 1041 28.88 30.71 35.04
CA LEU A 1041 28.18 29.61 34.37
C LEU A 1041 26.71 29.96 34.16
N THR A 1042 26.26 29.96 32.91
CA THR A 1042 24.89 30.30 32.52
C THR A 1042 24.27 29.21 31.64
N VAL A 1043 22.94 29.20 31.54
CA VAL A 1043 22.22 28.34 30.59
C VAL A 1043 21.93 29.16 29.35
N SER A 1044 22.50 28.77 28.21
CA SER A 1044 22.28 29.45 26.94
C SER A 1044 20.93 29.07 26.33
N GLN A 1045 20.59 27.79 26.43
CA GLN A 1045 19.32 27.19 25.97
C GLN A 1045 19.15 25.80 26.63
N PRO A 1046 17.98 25.15 26.53
CA PRO A 1046 17.80 23.81 27.09
C PRO A 1046 18.91 22.84 26.65
N GLY A 1047 19.57 22.20 27.63
CA GLY A 1047 20.69 21.29 27.40
C GLY A 1047 21.97 21.95 26.88
N LEU A 1048 22.16 23.27 27.01
CA LEU A 1048 23.43 23.95 26.68
C LEU A 1048 23.80 24.98 27.73
N LEU A 1049 24.99 24.84 28.29
CA LEU A 1049 25.56 25.80 29.22
C LEU A 1049 26.68 26.59 28.56
N SER A 1050 26.89 27.82 29.02
CA SER A 1050 28.04 28.64 28.68
C SER A 1050 28.80 28.99 29.95
N TYR A 1051 30.09 28.64 29.98
CA TYR A 1051 31.01 29.08 31.01
C TYR A 1051 31.90 30.19 30.44
N GLN A 1052 31.91 31.37 31.03
CA GLN A 1052 32.72 32.50 30.58
C GLN A 1052 33.78 32.84 31.64
N TYR A 1053 35.02 33.06 31.20
CA TYR A 1053 36.09 33.60 32.05
C TYR A 1053 35.76 35.01 32.52
N SER A 1054 36.35 35.45 33.63
CA SER A 1054 35.99 36.72 34.24
C SER A 1054 36.67 37.88 33.52
N MET A 1055 35.94 38.92 33.13
CA MET A 1055 36.53 40.18 32.67
C MET A 1055 37.46 40.83 33.73
N ALA A 1056 37.35 40.43 35.00
CA ALA A 1056 38.20 40.91 36.08
C ALA A 1056 39.49 40.09 36.28
N ASP A 1057 39.74 39.05 35.47
CA ASP A 1057 41.03 38.37 35.45
C ASP A 1057 42.13 39.37 35.04
N GLN A 1058 43.24 39.39 35.77
CA GLN A 1058 44.40 40.23 35.47
C GLN A 1058 45.66 39.40 35.21
N PHE A 1059 46.49 39.87 34.29
CA PHE A 1059 47.74 39.24 33.86
C PHE A 1059 48.85 40.29 33.86
N ALA A 1060 50.05 39.94 34.31
CA ALA A 1060 51.21 40.83 34.20
C ALA A 1060 52.45 39.97 33.95
N PHE A 1061 53.23 40.32 32.91
CA PHE A 1061 54.54 39.70 32.73
C PHE A 1061 55.51 40.29 33.75
N ASP A 1062 56.20 39.44 34.50
CA ASP A 1062 57.02 39.90 35.61
C ASP A 1062 58.20 40.76 35.10
N LYS A 1063 58.40 41.92 35.72
CA LYS A 1063 59.52 42.80 35.39
C LYS A 1063 60.72 42.47 36.25
N SER A 1064 61.86 42.27 35.60
CA SER A 1064 63.16 42.18 36.24
C SER A 1064 64.25 42.56 35.25
N VAL A 1065 65.48 42.73 35.71
CA VAL A 1065 66.64 42.90 34.81
C VAL A 1065 66.76 41.76 33.79
N GLY A 1066 66.28 40.55 34.13
CA GLY A 1066 66.28 39.39 33.26
C GLY A 1066 65.26 39.45 32.13
N THR A 1067 64.18 40.22 32.29
CA THR A 1067 63.12 40.36 31.27
C THR A 1067 63.31 41.58 30.36
N ARG A 1068 64.50 42.22 30.40
CA ARG A 1068 64.93 43.23 29.42
C ARG A 1068 65.30 42.59 28.07
N ILE A 1069 64.28 42.18 27.33
CA ILE A 1069 64.37 41.55 26.01
C ILE A 1069 63.70 42.40 24.94
N SER A 1070 63.89 42.06 23.66
CA SER A 1070 63.17 42.70 22.55
C SER A 1070 61.65 42.54 22.71
N PRO A 1071 60.84 43.47 22.18
CA PRO A 1071 59.39 43.33 22.20
C PRO A 1071 58.93 42.00 21.61
N PHE A 1072 57.89 41.42 22.21
CA PHE A 1072 57.32 40.14 21.78
C PHE A 1072 55.79 40.18 21.86
N LEU A 1073 55.14 39.32 21.08
CA LEU A 1073 53.70 39.09 21.17
C LEU A 1073 53.44 38.01 22.24
N PRO A 1074 52.49 38.20 23.16
CA PRO A 1074 52.12 37.16 24.12
C PRO A 1074 51.65 35.87 23.44
N ASP A 1075 52.21 34.73 23.82
CA ASP A 1075 51.69 33.40 23.50
C ASP A 1075 51.38 32.63 24.79
N LEU A 1076 50.13 32.78 25.26
CA LEU A 1076 49.68 32.26 26.54
C LEU A 1076 48.77 31.04 26.33
N SER A 1077 49.12 29.91 26.93
CA SER A 1077 48.33 28.68 26.83
C SER A 1077 47.50 28.44 28.09
N PHE A 1078 46.18 28.48 27.93
CA PHE A 1078 45.21 28.23 29.01
C PHE A 1078 44.68 26.81 28.91
N GLN A 1079 44.25 26.25 30.04
CA GLN A 1079 43.63 24.92 30.06
C GLN A 1079 42.42 24.85 30.98
N VAL A 1080 41.47 24.00 30.63
CA VAL A 1080 40.47 23.46 31.56
C VAL A 1080 40.88 22.02 31.86
N SER A 1081 41.39 21.78 33.06
CA SER A 1081 42.01 20.49 33.45
C SER A 1081 41.00 19.44 33.87
N ASP A 1082 39.89 19.85 34.46
CA ASP A 1082 38.78 18.97 34.83
C ASP A 1082 37.46 19.75 34.79
N MET A 1083 36.37 19.02 34.59
CA MET A 1083 35.02 19.50 34.79
C MET A 1083 34.11 18.33 35.14
N THR A 1084 33.76 18.21 36.42
CA THR A 1084 32.94 17.11 36.93
C THR A 1084 31.87 17.62 37.90
N ASP A 1085 30.62 17.25 37.67
CA ASP A 1085 29.52 17.65 38.55
C ASP A 1085 29.31 16.75 39.78
N SER A 1086 28.38 17.13 40.66
CA SER A 1086 28.06 16.35 41.87
C SER A 1086 27.39 14.98 41.64
N ASP A 1087 26.96 14.68 40.41
CA ASP A 1087 26.47 13.34 40.00
C ASP A 1087 27.60 12.47 39.42
N GLY A 1088 28.82 13.01 39.34
CA GLY A 1088 29.98 12.35 38.72
C GLY A 1088 29.92 12.35 37.19
N VAL A 1089 29.20 13.28 36.58
CA VAL A 1089 29.24 13.51 35.13
C VAL A 1089 30.45 14.37 34.82
N SER A 1090 31.36 13.86 33.98
CA SER A 1090 32.61 14.54 33.64
C SER A 1090 32.62 15.00 32.17
N ALA A 1091 33.49 15.95 31.86
CA ALA A 1091 33.80 16.30 30.48
C ALA A 1091 34.44 15.13 29.72
N ALA A 1092 34.19 15.08 28.41
CA ALA A 1092 34.58 13.96 27.57
C ALA A 1092 36.10 13.88 27.29
N ALA A 1093 36.82 15.00 27.31
CA ALA A 1093 38.17 15.09 26.71
C ALA A 1093 39.14 16.03 27.44
N THR A 1094 39.03 16.18 28.77
CA THR A 1094 39.97 17.03 29.52
C THR A 1094 41.44 16.53 29.39
N PRO A 1095 42.44 17.44 29.34
CA PRO A 1095 42.31 18.89 29.40
C PRO A 1095 41.89 19.54 28.06
N TYR A 1096 41.12 20.64 28.14
CA TYR A 1096 40.84 21.49 26.97
C TYR A 1096 41.82 22.67 26.94
N THR A 1097 42.77 22.63 26.00
CA THR A 1097 43.80 23.68 25.84
C THR A 1097 43.39 24.69 24.77
N PHE A 1098 43.59 25.98 25.05
CA PHE A 1098 43.33 27.06 24.10
C PHE A 1098 44.28 28.24 24.32
N ASN A 1099 44.56 29.00 23.26
CA ASN A 1099 45.44 30.17 23.31
C ASN A 1099 44.65 31.39 22.81
N PRO A 1100 44.36 32.41 23.65
CA PRO A 1100 43.73 33.63 23.20
C PRO A 1100 44.58 34.40 22.21
N THR A 1101 43.91 35.18 21.36
CA THR A 1101 44.63 36.10 20.48
C THR A 1101 45.17 37.28 21.29
N ALA A 1102 46.43 37.65 21.09
CA ALA A 1102 47.07 38.83 21.69
C ALA A 1102 47.82 39.63 20.61
N ASN A 1103 47.15 40.63 20.03
CA ASN A 1103 47.70 41.44 18.93
C ASN A 1103 48.35 42.74 19.45
N PHE A 1104 49.27 42.62 20.41
CA PHE A 1104 49.99 43.75 20.98
C PHE A 1104 51.36 43.33 21.51
N ASP A 1105 52.30 44.27 21.56
CA ASP A 1105 53.64 44.00 22.07
C ASP A 1105 53.69 44.07 23.59
N ILE A 1106 54.43 43.15 24.21
CA ILE A 1106 54.99 43.36 25.54
C ILE A 1106 56.33 44.08 25.40
N ARG A 1107 56.47 45.21 26.09
CA ARG A 1107 57.66 46.07 25.99
C ARG A 1107 58.35 46.22 27.35
N TYR A 1108 59.66 46.06 27.38
CA TYR A 1108 60.41 46.39 28.59
C TYR A 1108 60.60 47.91 28.70
N GLY A 1109 59.74 48.57 29.47
CA GLY A 1109 59.66 50.03 29.61
C GLY A 1109 60.62 50.64 30.62
N ARG A 1110 60.87 51.94 30.50
CA ARG A 1110 61.37 52.80 31.58
C ARG A 1110 60.86 54.23 31.38
N LEU A 1111 60.72 54.99 32.47
CA LEU A 1111 60.66 56.45 32.37
C LEU A 1111 62.09 56.99 32.43
N PHE A 1112 62.42 57.95 31.59
CA PHE A 1112 63.75 58.56 31.53
C PHE A 1112 63.64 60.06 31.79
N LEU A 1113 64.38 60.54 32.79
CA LEU A 1113 64.59 61.96 33.09
C LEU A 1113 65.94 62.40 32.56
N GLU A 1114 65.98 63.55 31.89
CA GLU A 1114 67.23 64.12 31.40
C GLU A 1114 67.82 65.12 32.40
N ASN A 1115 69.11 64.99 32.73
CA ASN A 1115 69.79 66.00 33.53
C ASN A 1115 69.67 67.38 32.87
N ALA A 1116 69.31 68.40 33.64
CA ALA A 1116 69.13 69.75 33.15
C ALA A 1116 70.12 70.70 33.81
N TYR A 1117 70.65 71.66 33.06
CA TYR A 1117 71.54 72.69 33.60
C TYR A 1117 71.29 74.04 32.96
N GLY A 1118 71.52 75.11 33.71
CA GLY A 1118 71.40 76.48 33.21
C GLY A 1118 71.75 77.55 34.25
N PRO A 1119 71.75 78.84 33.86
CA PRO A 1119 71.96 79.91 34.80
C PRO A 1119 70.78 80.01 35.78
N GLU A 1120 71.09 80.37 37.02
CA GLU A 1120 70.15 80.64 38.12
C GLU A 1120 69.19 81.82 37.82
N THR A 1121 69.42 82.54 36.72
CA THR A 1121 68.60 83.67 36.26
C THR A 1121 67.54 83.28 35.22
N LEU A 1122 67.38 81.99 34.89
CA LEU A 1122 66.33 81.54 33.96
C LEU A 1122 64.94 81.74 34.58
N ALA A 1123 63.94 82.04 33.76
CA ALA A 1123 62.54 82.08 34.20
C ALA A 1123 62.03 80.69 34.60
N ALA A 1124 62.48 79.65 33.89
CA ALA A 1124 62.32 78.24 34.24
C ALA A 1124 63.39 77.43 33.49
N LEU A 1125 63.94 76.41 34.15
CA LEU A 1125 64.81 75.40 33.54
C LEU A 1125 63.93 74.23 33.07
N PRO A 1126 63.79 74.00 31.76
CA PRO A 1126 63.05 72.85 31.25
C PRO A 1126 63.86 71.57 31.42
N MET A 1127 63.30 70.56 32.08
CA MET A 1127 63.86 69.21 32.21
C MET A 1127 63.01 68.22 31.41
N PRO A 1128 63.46 67.79 30.22
CA PRO A 1128 62.74 66.81 29.41
C PRO A 1128 62.62 65.46 30.11
N PHE A 1129 61.49 64.79 29.89
CA PHE A 1129 61.31 63.40 30.27
C PHE A 1129 60.51 62.65 29.20
N ARG A 1130 60.71 61.34 29.14
CA ARG A 1130 60.06 60.47 28.15
C ARG A 1130 59.95 59.04 28.65
N ALA A 1131 58.92 58.33 28.20
CA ALA A 1131 58.87 56.87 28.32
C ALA A 1131 59.68 56.26 27.17
N GLU A 1132 60.56 55.32 27.51
CA GLU A 1132 61.36 54.54 26.57
C GLU A 1132 61.05 53.06 26.73
N TYR A 1133 61.39 52.27 25.71
CA TYR A 1133 61.42 50.82 25.82
C TYR A 1133 62.69 50.25 25.21
N TRP A 1134 63.10 49.07 25.68
CA TRP A 1134 64.22 48.33 25.12
C TRP A 1134 63.83 47.67 23.79
N ASN A 1135 64.51 48.04 22.70
CA ASN A 1135 64.21 47.49 21.36
C ASN A 1135 65.03 46.23 21.00
N GLY A 1136 65.80 45.69 21.95
CA GLY A 1136 66.76 44.60 21.74
C GLY A 1136 68.23 45.06 21.68
N SER A 1137 68.47 46.33 21.34
CA SER A 1137 69.82 46.90 21.20
C SER A 1137 70.08 48.12 22.09
N GLY A 1138 69.02 48.84 22.47
CA GLY A 1138 69.08 50.05 23.27
C GLY A 1138 67.68 50.50 23.68
N PHE A 1139 67.62 51.48 24.60
CA PHE A 1139 66.36 52.17 24.90
C PHE A 1139 66.05 53.19 23.82
N VAL A 1140 64.81 53.20 23.36
CA VAL A 1140 64.26 54.17 22.40
C VAL A 1140 62.95 54.74 22.92
N THR A 1141 62.63 55.99 22.58
CA THR A 1141 61.35 56.61 22.94
C THR A 1141 60.17 55.75 22.48
N ASN A 1142 59.22 55.46 23.38
CA ASN A 1142 58.00 54.75 23.02
C ASN A 1142 57.01 55.68 22.34
N THR A 1143 57.17 55.91 21.03
CA THR A 1143 56.29 56.79 20.26
C THR A 1143 54.85 56.31 20.17
N ALA A 1144 54.55 55.06 20.57
CA ALA A 1144 53.19 54.56 20.65
C ALA A 1144 52.50 54.90 21.98
N ASP A 1145 53.26 55.30 23.01
CA ASP A 1145 52.70 55.62 24.31
C ASP A 1145 51.97 56.96 24.28
N SER A 1146 50.65 56.89 24.35
CA SER A 1146 49.80 58.06 24.57
C SER A 1146 48.73 57.76 25.62
N CYS A 1147 49.05 56.85 26.55
CA CYS A 1147 48.12 56.32 27.55
C CYS A 1147 48.68 56.48 28.97
N THR A 1148 50.00 56.45 29.14
CA THR A 1148 50.66 56.64 30.43
C THR A 1148 50.36 58.03 30.99
N ALA A 1149 49.65 58.07 32.11
CA ALA A 1149 49.45 59.29 32.89
C ALA A 1149 50.71 59.62 33.71
N TRP A 1150 50.94 60.91 33.96
CA TRP A 1150 52.04 61.39 34.77
C TRP A 1150 51.59 62.62 35.58
N THR A 1151 52.21 62.79 36.75
CA THR A 1151 51.99 63.96 37.61
C THR A 1151 53.27 64.29 38.36
N THR A 1152 53.54 65.58 38.54
CA THR A 1152 54.72 66.04 39.30
C THR A 1152 54.58 65.82 40.80
N THR A 1153 53.38 65.46 41.30
CA THR A 1153 53.16 65.11 42.72
C THR A 1153 53.93 63.85 43.14
N ASP A 1154 54.33 63.03 42.18
CA ASP A 1154 55.04 61.78 42.43
C ASP A 1154 56.56 61.99 42.43
N ILE A 1155 57.03 63.24 42.28
CA ILE A 1155 58.45 63.60 42.31
C ILE A 1155 58.83 64.02 43.71
N THR A 1156 59.94 63.47 44.20
CA THR A 1156 60.65 63.94 45.40
C THR A 1156 61.96 64.57 44.97
N ASP A 1157 62.22 65.79 45.43
CA ASP A 1157 63.41 66.55 45.09
C ASP A 1157 64.00 67.28 46.30
N THR A 1158 65.23 67.77 46.13
CA THR A 1158 65.96 68.46 47.21
C THR A 1158 65.56 69.93 47.38
N GLU A 1159 64.96 70.54 46.35
CA GLU A 1159 64.45 71.93 46.30
C GLU A 1159 65.38 73.00 46.94
N ASN A 1160 66.70 72.82 46.93
CA ASN A 1160 67.61 73.79 47.56
C ASN A 1160 67.84 75.03 46.69
N HIS A 1161 67.61 74.90 45.38
CA HIS A 1161 67.93 75.92 44.37
C HIS A 1161 66.77 76.17 43.39
N HIS A 1162 65.66 75.46 43.53
CA HIS A 1162 64.49 75.59 42.66
C HIS A 1162 63.18 75.27 43.38
N SER A 1163 62.06 75.65 42.75
CA SER A 1163 60.73 75.12 43.04
C SER A 1163 60.16 74.42 41.80
N LEU A 1164 59.60 73.22 41.95
CA LEU A 1164 58.98 72.48 40.86
C LEU A 1164 57.56 73.01 40.56
N SER A 1165 57.29 73.34 39.29
CA SER A 1165 55.94 73.75 38.87
C SER A 1165 55.01 72.54 38.82
N ALA A 1166 53.88 72.60 39.53
CA ALA A 1166 52.88 71.54 39.52
C ALA A 1166 52.30 71.32 38.10
N ALA A 1167 52.40 70.11 37.60
CA ALA A 1167 51.85 69.70 36.31
C ALA A 1167 51.38 68.24 36.34
N SER A 1168 50.42 67.92 35.50
CA SER A 1168 50.02 66.53 35.23
C SER A 1168 49.52 66.43 33.80
N GLY A 1169 49.51 65.22 33.27
CA GLY A 1169 49.03 64.96 31.93
C GLY A 1169 49.12 63.50 31.55
N THR A 1170 48.95 63.24 30.26
CA THR A 1170 49.21 61.94 29.64
C THR A 1170 50.34 62.15 28.65
N LEU A 1171 51.22 61.16 28.49
CA LEU A 1171 52.26 61.22 27.47
C LEU A 1171 51.62 61.39 26.07
N SER A 1172 52.36 62.01 25.17
CA SER A 1172 52.01 62.07 23.74
C SER A 1172 53.21 61.59 22.94
N ALA A 1173 53.04 60.46 22.25
CA ALA A 1173 54.13 59.74 21.59
C ALA A 1173 55.36 59.52 22.50
N GLY A 1174 55.12 59.11 23.74
CA GLY A 1174 56.14 58.83 24.75
C GLY A 1174 56.75 60.06 25.40
N LEU A 1175 56.33 61.28 25.03
CA LEU A 1175 56.87 62.52 25.56
C LEU A 1175 55.87 63.18 26.53
N GLY A 1176 56.37 63.60 27.69
CA GLY A 1176 55.74 64.65 28.48
C GLY A 1176 56.36 65.99 28.12
N GLY A 1177 55.61 67.09 28.22
CA GLY A 1177 56.24 68.41 28.20
C GLY A 1177 57.35 68.49 29.25
N PRO A 1178 58.42 69.29 29.08
CA PRO A 1178 59.49 69.31 30.06
C PRO A 1178 58.97 69.74 31.43
N LEU A 1179 59.49 69.12 32.49
CA LEU A 1179 59.30 69.62 33.86
C LEU A 1179 59.82 71.07 33.92
N SER A 1180 59.07 71.93 34.60
CA SER A 1180 59.39 73.35 34.73
C SER A 1180 59.94 73.63 36.12
N LEU A 1181 61.27 73.64 36.23
CA LEU A 1181 62.00 73.93 37.45
C LEU A 1181 62.23 75.44 37.53
N VAL A 1182 61.62 76.14 38.49
CA VAL A 1182 61.78 77.60 38.62
C VAL A 1182 62.96 77.88 39.57
N PRO A 1183 64.09 78.45 39.10
CA PRO A 1183 65.23 78.74 39.97
C PRO A 1183 64.88 79.78 41.04
N ASP A 1184 65.46 79.67 42.24
CA ASP A 1184 65.28 80.64 43.33
C ASP A 1184 66.33 81.77 43.33
N GLY A 1185 67.28 81.72 42.39
CA GLY A 1185 68.39 82.66 42.23
C GLY A 1185 69.71 82.22 42.87
N SER A 1186 69.78 81.02 43.45
CA SER A 1186 71.02 80.44 43.99
C SER A 1186 71.67 79.43 43.03
N GLN A 1187 72.98 79.16 43.23
CA GLN A 1187 73.75 78.23 42.42
C GLN A 1187 73.96 76.91 43.18
N GLY A 1188 73.88 75.79 42.47
CA GLY A 1188 74.06 74.45 43.03
C GLY A 1188 73.34 73.38 42.23
N THR A 1189 73.35 72.14 42.72
CA THR A 1189 72.71 70.99 42.05
C THR A 1189 71.64 70.42 42.96
N ASP A 1190 70.43 70.31 42.44
CA ASP A 1190 69.33 69.56 43.04
C ASP A 1190 69.15 68.20 42.37
N SER A 1191 68.66 67.23 43.13
CA SER A 1191 68.29 65.90 42.61
C SER A 1191 66.78 65.75 42.61
N LEU A 1192 66.25 65.16 41.54
CA LEU A 1192 64.85 64.80 41.38
C LEU A 1192 64.76 63.28 41.23
N VAL A 1193 63.89 62.64 42.00
CA VAL A 1193 63.55 61.22 41.91
C VAL A 1193 62.04 61.12 41.68
N TRP A 1194 61.62 60.44 40.62
CA TRP A 1194 60.20 60.31 40.28
C TRP A 1194 59.71 58.92 40.68
N ASN A 1195 58.83 58.84 41.67
CA ASN A 1195 58.17 57.60 42.06
C ASN A 1195 57.28 57.12 40.92
N VAL A 1196 57.63 55.99 40.31
CA VAL A 1196 56.87 55.39 39.22
C VAL A 1196 56.47 53.97 39.56
N ALA A 1197 55.42 53.46 38.90
CA ALA A 1197 55.11 52.05 38.99
C ALA A 1197 56.27 51.20 38.43
N ASP A 1198 56.45 49.99 38.97
CA ASP A 1198 57.57 49.10 38.63
C ASP A 1198 57.79 48.95 37.12
N TRP A 1199 56.71 48.95 36.31
CA TRP A 1199 56.80 48.85 34.85
C TRP A 1199 57.58 49.98 34.15
N LEU A 1200 57.76 51.14 34.80
CA LEU A 1200 58.62 52.25 34.36
C LEU A 1200 59.93 52.39 35.15
N ALA A 1201 60.14 51.62 36.21
CA ALA A 1201 61.40 51.61 36.95
C ALA A 1201 62.52 50.92 36.15
N PHE A 1202 63.78 51.26 36.43
CA PHE A 1202 64.92 50.71 35.71
C PHE A 1202 66.18 50.68 36.57
N ASP A 1203 66.91 49.55 36.48
CA ASP A 1203 68.25 49.34 37.05
C ASP A 1203 69.28 50.29 36.40
N GLN A 1204 69.49 51.46 37.01
CA GLN A 1204 70.34 52.52 36.47
C GLN A 1204 71.83 52.29 36.75
N ASP A 1205 72.17 51.65 37.87
CA ASP A 1205 73.56 51.44 38.31
C ASP A 1205 74.10 50.02 38.02
N GLY A 1206 73.23 49.11 37.59
CA GLY A 1206 73.55 47.75 37.19
C GLY A 1206 73.68 46.78 38.36
N ASP A 1207 73.14 47.11 39.53
CA ASP A 1207 73.23 46.29 40.73
C ASP A 1207 72.20 45.15 40.80
N GLY A 1208 71.25 45.13 39.87
CA GLY A 1208 70.20 44.13 39.74
C GLY A 1208 68.88 44.50 40.41
N THR A 1209 68.77 45.67 41.04
CA THR A 1209 67.52 46.22 41.58
C THR A 1209 66.85 47.17 40.57
N LEU A 1210 65.56 47.47 40.77
CA LEU A 1210 64.86 48.43 39.92
C LEU A 1210 64.71 49.72 40.71
N GLU A 1211 65.21 50.83 40.17
CA GLU A 1211 65.08 52.14 40.79
C GLU A 1211 64.11 53.05 40.05
N ASP A 1212 63.51 53.95 40.83
CA ASP A 1212 62.83 55.11 40.30
C ASP A 1212 63.79 55.97 39.45
N PRO A 1213 63.32 56.52 38.31
CA PRO A 1213 64.14 57.40 37.48
C PRO A 1213 64.56 58.64 38.28
N SER A 1214 65.82 59.03 38.11
CA SER A 1214 66.38 60.21 38.75
C SER A 1214 67.11 61.11 37.76
N ALA A 1215 67.16 62.40 38.06
CA ALA A 1215 67.95 63.38 37.31
C ALA A 1215 68.51 64.47 38.22
N LEU A 1216 69.54 65.15 37.72
CA LEU A 1216 70.18 66.29 38.36
C LEU A 1216 69.78 67.58 37.64
N ALA A 1217 69.37 68.59 38.41
CA ALA A 1217 69.13 69.95 37.97
C ALA A 1217 70.25 70.86 38.51
N THR A 1218 71.11 71.40 37.65
CA THR A 1218 72.25 72.25 38.06
C THR A 1218 72.06 73.71 37.66
N PHE A 1219 72.06 74.60 38.65
CA PHE A 1219 71.89 76.04 38.53
C PHE A 1219 73.24 76.76 38.74
N GLY A 1220 73.53 77.79 37.95
CA GLY A 1220 74.80 78.54 38.03
C GLY A 1220 75.84 78.20 36.95
N VAL A 1221 75.47 77.37 35.97
CA VAL A 1221 76.33 77.01 34.84
C VAL A 1221 75.88 77.78 33.59
N TYR A 1222 76.82 78.40 32.87
CA TYR A 1222 76.50 79.12 31.64
C TYR A 1222 76.02 78.16 30.55
N ARG A 1223 74.71 78.16 30.30
CA ARG A 1223 74.10 77.53 29.11
C ARG A 1223 74.29 78.49 27.93
N GLY A 1224 75.41 78.34 27.21
CA GLY A 1224 75.67 79.09 25.99
C GLY A 1224 74.59 78.88 24.92
N ASN A 1225 74.60 79.73 23.90
CA ASN A 1225 73.67 79.67 22.77
C ASN A 1225 73.73 78.30 22.06
N ASP A 1226 72.58 77.66 21.80
CA ASP A 1226 72.41 76.32 21.19
C ASP A 1226 73.00 76.14 19.77
N ARG A 1227 73.84 77.07 19.29
CA ARG A 1227 74.46 77.09 17.95
C ARG A 1227 76.00 77.05 17.93
N VAL A 1228 76.68 76.77 19.04
CA VAL A 1228 78.16 76.70 19.07
C VAL A 1228 78.63 75.27 19.37
N ILE A 1229 79.41 74.68 18.46
CA ILE A 1229 79.74 73.23 18.42
C ILE A 1229 81.17 72.88 18.93
N TYR A 1230 81.91 73.79 19.56
CA TYR A 1230 83.19 73.44 20.19
C TYR A 1230 83.66 74.46 21.24
N TRP A 1231 84.07 73.97 22.42
CA TRP A 1231 84.89 74.68 23.41
C TRP A 1231 86.08 73.77 23.79
N GLN A 1232 87.29 74.34 23.82
CA GLN A 1232 88.52 73.65 24.21
C GLN A 1232 88.88 74.10 25.63
N GLU A 1233 89.05 73.15 26.54
CA GLU A 1233 89.43 73.36 27.94
C GLU A 1233 90.89 73.84 28.09
N GLN A 1234 91.13 74.59 29.17
CA GLN A 1234 92.41 74.56 29.89
C GLN A 1234 92.16 74.36 31.38
#